data_AF-A0A7C3MZ21-F1
#
_entry.id   AF-A0A7C3MZ21-F1
#
_cell.length_a   1.000
_cell.length_b   1.000
_cell.length_c   1.000
_cell.angle_alpha   90.00
_cell.angle_beta   90.00
_cell.angle_gamma   90.00
#
_symmetry.space_group_name_H-M   'P 1'
#
loop_
_entity.id
_entity.type
_entity.pdbx_description
1 polymer ?
#
loop_
_entity_poly.entity_id
_entity_poly.type
_entity_poly.pdbx_seq_one_letter_code
_entity_poly.pdbx_strand_id
1 'polypeptide(L)'
;MKKILILIFFLLLVTPVVCAGSGISYNVEKDLLLVSRGRYTMSSSPLDWTSVNDYWDSKIRSMFIVEYWDDSLGNSRLLFSYDAQRTVKYTGESIDINYRFKEINFSFKAKIYDRGEYFEVMIPDRSLKEDPSFPIISITLLPYLNAGRVGERGYIVIPDGCGTIVQFNKFFGVTTLEKQVYGDLTPSSYDINRIPITLPVFGCIKGEFGFAGIIIEGDEFCGLVMDMAPGNGYYSIGPKFYYRKIFEDIYRKKRITPRRDNKDRIVRFYLLQDKMASYVGVGKVYRDYLLREKRVKTLREKVNVHRYLDPGVIDIGVFMGIKRGFQLFDPIIRLTSFRQIGWMLDRLKDLGIRANLILTGWEKSGFEGENPTTFPPFDGARGLRSVIEKAKGSGSFISLSVNFFEIYQNSRDFYRRLTLKTPVKLPLEQNTYRRGFIICPQIALTKFQRFYAEAKRIGIAGIELRRLGRGLIECFDDEHPASRFDSADIYSKMLSLGGIVEGGCSYGVDMTDTFISVPSSSSGFFGGESVPLWQIALHGIVRYSFEPMNLRKDFDYEFLKTLEYGALPNAMLTYESPILIMDTFYRDLFSSRFSDWLNDLKREYDLFNRDLGYLQYEFISDHRELSRYVYQTTYTDGTMVIVNYSNREFNGIKPLGYKIIKGEN
;
A
#
# COMPACT_ATOMS: atom_id res chain seq x y z
N MET A 1 -40.71 15.38 6.75
CA MET A 1 -39.52 15.84 7.52
C MET A 1 -39.74 15.95 9.03
N LYS A 2 -40.82 16.56 9.56
CA LYS A 2 -41.05 16.62 11.03
C LYS A 2 -41.38 15.28 11.73
N LYS A 3 -41.89 14.27 11.01
CA LYS A 3 -42.25 12.96 11.60
C LYS A 3 -41.07 12.00 11.83
N ILE A 4 -39.96 12.17 11.12
CA ILE A 4 -38.76 11.30 11.26
C ILE A 4 -37.89 11.76 12.45
N LEU A 5 -37.83 13.08 12.70
CA LEU A 5 -37.10 13.65 13.84
C LEU A 5 -37.73 13.29 15.19
N ILE A 6 -39.06 13.16 15.24
CA ILE A 6 -39.82 12.80 16.45
C ILE A 6 -39.67 11.30 16.77
N LEU A 7 -39.48 10.44 15.77
CA LEU A 7 -39.26 9.01 15.97
C LEU A 7 -37.87 8.71 16.56
N ILE A 8 -36.84 9.50 16.18
CA ILE A 8 -35.50 9.40 16.77
C ILE A 8 -35.49 9.83 18.24
N PHE A 9 -36.32 10.83 18.60
CA PHE A 9 -36.40 11.33 19.97
C PHE A 9 -37.21 10.42 20.92
N PHE A 10 -38.22 9.72 20.40
CA PHE A 10 -39.06 8.82 21.23
C PHE A 10 -38.43 7.44 21.49
N LEU A 11 -37.45 7.01 20.70
CA LEU A 11 -36.68 5.78 20.94
C LEU A 11 -35.56 5.93 22.00
N LEU A 12 -35.39 7.12 22.58
CA LEU A 12 -34.33 7.48 23.54
C LEU A 12 -34.78 7.50 25.01
N LEU A 13 -36.06 7.27 25.31
CA LEU A 13 -36.63 7.60 26.64
C LEU A 13 -36.64 6.48 27.69
N VAL A 14 -36.06 5.30 27.42
CA VAL A 14 -35.99 4.20 28.43
C VAL A 14 -34.62 3.50 28.49
N THR A 15 -33.68 3.85 27.61
CA THR A 15 -32.40 3.11 27.47
C THR A 15 -31.21 3.92 27.98
N PRO A 16 -30.22 3.32 28.66
CA PRO A 16 -29.01 4.02 29.07
C PRO A 16 -28.21 4.49 27.84
N VAL A 17 -28.13 5.80 27.67
CA VAL A 17 -27.34 6.48 26.62
C VAL A 17 -26.22 7.27 27.28
N VAL A 18 -25.02 7.16 26.73
CA VAL A 18 -23.84 7.90 27.18
C VAL A 18 -23.36 8.81 26.05
N CYS A 19 -23.09 10.08 26.37
CA CYS A 19 -22.67 11.09 25.40
C CYS A 19 -21.24 11.55 25.66
N ALA A 20 -20.49 11.81 24.59
CA ALA A 20 -19.24 12.54 24.61
C ALA A 20 -19.37 13.77 23.72
N GLY A 21 -19.33 14.96 24.33
CA GLY A 21 -19.65 16.21 23.62
C GLY A 21 -21.08 16.24 23.06
N SER A 22 -21.37 17.23 22.20
CA SER A 22 -22.69 17.40 21.59
C SER A 22 -22.92 16.51 20.34
N GLY A 23 -21.90 15.77 19.89
CA GLY A 23 -21.93 15.09 18.60
C GLY A 23 -21.77 13.57 18.65
N ILE A 24 -21.39 12.95 19.77
CA ILE A 24 -21.26 11.49 19.87
C ILE A 24 -22.14 10.95 21.00
N SER A 25 -22.93 9.93 20.67
CA SER A 25 -23.74 9.19 21.65
C SER A 25 -23.64 7.69 21.43
N TYR A 26 -23.67 6.94 22.52
CA TYR A 26 -23.64 5.48 22.51
C TYR A 26 -24.84 4.91 23.28
N ASN A 27 -25.58 3.99 22.65
CA ASN A 27 -26.69 3.26 23.25
C ASN A 27 -26.23 1.85 23.66
N VAL A 28 -26.26 1.58 24.96
CA VAL A 28 -25.72 0.32 25.54
C VAL A 28 -26.54 -0.90 25.14
N GLU A 29 -27.86 -0.79 25.09
CA GLU A 29 -28.73 -1.92 24.78
C GLU A 29 -28.57 -2.37 23.33
N LYS A 30 -28.40 -1.40 22.42
CA LYS A 30 -28.34 -1.65 20.98
C LYS A 30 -26.93 -1.84 20.43
N ASP A 31 -25.89 -1.66 21.26
CA ASP A 31 -24.50 -1.56 20.83
C ASP A 31 -24.34 -0.56 19.66
N LEU A 32 -24.99 0.59 19.80
CA LEU A 32 -25.17 1.55 18.70
C LEU A 32 -24.43 2.85 19.01
N LEU A 33 -23.42 3.17 18.21
CA LEU A 33 -22.76 4.45 18.17
C LEU A 33 -23.42 5.34 17.14
N LEU A 34 -23.76 6.57 17.53
CA LEU A 34 -24.20 7.64 16.64
C LEU A 34 -23.20 8.79 16.70
N VAL A 35 -22.77 9.26 15.52
CA VAL A 35 -21.86 10.39 15.38
C VAL A 35 -22.52 11.43 14.47
N SER A 36 -22.88 12.58 15.05
CA SER A 36 -23.56 13.67 14.38
C SER A 36 -22.66 14.90 14.24
N ARG A 37 -22.64 15.47 13.03
CA ARG A 37 -21.98 16.74 12.71
C ARG A 37 -22.89 17.56 11.79
N GLY A 38 -23.40 18.67 12.30
CA GLY A 38 -24.39 19.48 11.57
C GLY A 38 -25.63 18.67 11.25
N ARG A 39 -25.99 18.57 9.96
CA ARG A 39 -27.18 17.85 9.48
C ARG A 39 -26.99 16.35 9.28
N TYR A 40 -25.76 15.85 9.40
CA TYR A 40 -25.42 14.47 9.07
C TYR A 40 -25.15 13.64 10.31
N THR A 41 -25.59 12.38 10.30
CA THR A 41 -25.38 11.41 11.37
C THR A 41 -24.92 10.08 10.77
N MET A 42 -23.77 9.58 11.22
CA MET A 42 -23.35 8.18 10.99
C MET A 42 -23.82 7.31 12.14
N SER A 43 -24.07 6.04 11.82
CA SER A 43 -24.37 4.99 12.79
C SER A 43 -23.40 3.82 12.61
N SER A 44 -23.03 3.15 13.71
CA SER A 44 -22.19 1.93 13.68
C SER A 44 -22.86 0.74 12.99
N SER A 45 -24.18 0.77 12.86
CA SER A 45 -25.00 -0.22 12.16
C SER A 45 -26.19 0.46 11.46
N PRO A 46 -26.76 -0.14 10.40
CA PRO A 46 -27.91 0.43 9.69
C PRO A 46 -29.14 0.54 10.59
N LEU A 47 -29.72 1.73 10.69
CA LEU A 47 -30.87 2.00 11.57
C LEU A 47 -32.17 1.37 11.05
N ASP A 48 -32.26 1.14 9.75
CA ASP A 48 -33.39 0.52 9.06
C ASP A 48 -33.19 -0.99 8.81
N TRP A 49 -32.19 -1.60 9.46
CA TRP A 49 -31.96 -3.05 9.37
C TRP A 49 -33.16 -3.85 9.89
N THR A 50 -33.73 -4.69 9.04
CA THR A 50 -34.75 -5.69 9.39
C THR A 50 -34.11 -7.06 9.55
N SER A 51 -34.30 -7.68 10.71
CA SER A 51 -33.70 -8.99 11.03
C SER A 51 -34.08 -10.05 9.99
N VAL A 52 -33.08 -10.84 9.59
CA VAL A 52 -33.24 -12.01 8.69
C VAL A 52 -33.16 -13.30 9.52
N ASN A 53 -32.22 -13.35 10.46
CA ASN A 53 -32.08 -14.36 11.51
C ASN A 53 -31.20 -13.79 12.64
N ASP A 54 -31.12 -14.51 13.76
CA ASP A 54 -30.37 -14.07 14.95
C ASP A 54 -28.89 -13.83 14.65
N TYR A 55 -28.25 -14.70 13.86
CA TYR A 55 -26.84 -14.55 13.48
C TYR A 55 -26.57 -13.22 12.77
N TRP A 56 -27.39 -12.87 11.78
CA TRP A 56 -27.22 -11.62 11.03
C TRP A 56 -27.61 -10.40 11.86
N ASP A 57 -28.62 -10.50 12.72
CA ASP A 57 -28.99 -9.41 13.63
C ASP A 57 -27.83 -9.08 14.59
N SER A 58 -27.25 -10.10 15.24
CA SER A 58 -26.09 -9.91 16.12
C SER A 58 -24.87 -9.40 15.37
N LYS A 59 -24.56 -9.96 14.19
CA LYS A 59 -23.41 -9.52 13.38
C LYS A 59 -23.52 -8.06 12.93
N ILE A 60 -24.68 -7.64 12.41
CA ILE A 60 -24.85 -6.31 11.81
C ILE A 60 -24.96 -5.22 12.87
N ARG A 61 -25.59 -5.51 14.02
CA ARG A 61 -25.71 -4.54 15.12
C ARG A 61 -24.40 -4.35 15.88
N SER A 62 -23.48 -5.31 15.81
CA SER A 62 -22.23 -5.27 16.57
C SER A 62 -21.26 -4.19 16.11
N MET A 63 -20.76 -3.40 17.05
CA MET A 63 -19.60 -2.55 16.85
C MET A 63 -18.30 -3.33 16.68
N PHE A 64 -18.21 -4.56 17.22
CA PHE A 64 -17.04 -5.41 17.14
C PHE A 64 -17.41 -6.86 16.86
N ILE A 65 -16.72 -7.49 15.92
CA ILE A 65 -16.80 -8.93 15.69
C ILE A 65 -15.48 -9.55 16.14
N VAL A 66 -15.53 -10.44 17.12
CA VAL A 66 -14.35 -11.11 17.69
C VAL A 66 -14.25 -12.50 17.08
N GLU A 67 -13.09 -12.83 16.53
CA GLU A 67 -12.75 -14.19 16.09
C GLU A 67 -11.80 -14.82 17.11
N TYR A 68 -12.15 -16.02 17.59
CA TYR A 68 -11.32 -16.78 18.53
C TYR A 68 -11.14 -18.22 18.02
N TRP A 69 -10.10 -18.89 18.52
CA TRP A 69 -9.83 -20.29 18.22
C TRP A 69 -10.48 -21.19 19.27
N ASP A 70 -11.18 -22.24 18.84
CA ASP A 70 -11.74 -23.26 19.71
C ASP A 70 -10.93 -24.54 19.56
N ASP A 71 -10.04 -24.81 20.51
CA ASP A 71 -9.15 -25.98 20.48
C ASP A 71 -9.91 -27.31 20.44
N SER A 72 -11.12 -27.35 21.01
CA SER A 72 -11.94 -28.57 21.04
C SER A 72 -12.48 -28.94 19.66
N LEU A 73 -12.72 -27.94 18.81
CA LEU A 73 -13.25 -28.10 17.46
C LEU A 73 -12.17 -27.99 16.37
N GLY A 74 -10.99 -27.46 16.71
CA GLY A 74 -9.90 -27.23 15.75
C GLY A 74 -10.27 -26.21 14.67
N ASN A 75 -11.13 -25.25 14.99
CA ASN A 75 -11.58 -24.19 14.07
C ASN A 75 -11.71 -22.84 14.77
N SER A 76 -11.92 -21.78 13.98
CA SER A 76 -12.26 -20.46 14.52
C SER A 76 -13.77 -20.26 14.62
N ARG A 77 -14.19 -19.43 15.58
CA ARG A 77 -15.58 -19.06 15.83
C ARG A 77 -15.69 -17.55 16.03
N LEU A 78 -16.88 -17.02 15.76
CA LEU A 78 -17.19 -15.60 15.88
C LEU A 78 -18.06 -15.33 17.09
N LEU A 79 -17.79 -14.19 17.73
CA LEU A 79 -18.62 -13.57 18.76
C LEU A 79 -18.97 -12.15 18.34
N PHE A 80 -20.15 -11.72 18.74
CA PHE A 80 -20.73 -10.44 18.34
C PHE A 80 -20.86 -9.55 19.56
N SER A 81 -20.29 -8.35 19.52
CA SER A 81 -20.35 -7.41 20.64
C SER A 81 -21.77 -7.03 21.04
N TYR A 82 -22.75 -7.19 20.14
CA TYR A 82 -24.19 -7.08 20.40
C TYR A 82 -24.71 -8.12 21.42
N ASP A 83 -24.10 -9.29 21.52
CA ASP A 83 -24.49 -10.34 22.48
C ASP A 83 -23.67 -10.26 23.79
N ALA A 84 -22.65 -9.40 23.84
CA ALA A 84 -21.79 -9.26 25.01
C ALA A 84 -22.49 -8.54 26.17
N GLN A 85 -22.04 -8.84 27.39
CA GLN A 85 -22.33 -7.96 28.52
C GLN A 85 -21.50 -6.68 28.38
N ARG A 86 -22.18 -5.53 28.51
CA ARG A 86 -21.56 -4.22 28.30
C ARG A 86 -21.70 -3.36 29.54
N THR A 87 -20.60 -2.70 29.91
CA THR A 87 -20.63 -1.60 30.87
C THR A 87 -19.99 -0.40 30.22
N VAL A 88 -20.59 0.77 30.42
CA VAL A 88 -20.12 2.01 29.80
C VAL A 88 -19.84 3.05 30.88
N LYS A 89 -18.80 3.84 30.66
CA LYS A 89 -18.48 5.01 31.49
C LYS A 89 -18.01 6.14 30.60
N TYR A 90 -18.58 7.32 30.77
CA TYR A 90 -17.97 8.54 30.25
C TYR A 90 -16.91 9.04 31.24
N THR A 91 -15.70 9.29 30.75
CA THR A 91 -14.56 9.73 31.56
C THR A 91 -14.41 11.26 31.62
N GLY A 92 -15.23 12.00 30.86
CA GLY A 92 -15.00 13.41 30.54
C GLY A 92 -14.27 13.61 29.22
N GLU A 93 -13.47 12.63 28.80
CA GLU A 93 -12.70 12.68 27.54
C GLU A 93 -13.13 11.60 26.53
N SER A 94 -13.58 10.45 27.03
CA SER A 94 -13.91 9.27 26.23
C SER A 94 -15.15 8.56 26.73
N ILE A 95 -15.83 7.88 25.81
CA ILE A 95 -16.78 6.81 26.14
C ILE A 95 -15.96 5.52 26.22
N ASP A 96 -15.80 5.00 27.44
CA ASP A 96 -15.13 3.72 27.69
C ASP A 96 -16.20 2.62 27.79
N ILE A 97 -16.12 1.63 26.90
CA ILE A 97 -17.04 0.50 26.84
C ILE A 97 -16.25 -0.76 27.16
N ASN A 98 -16.63 -1.46 28.24
CA ASN A 98 -16.08 -2.79 28.55
C ASN A 98 -17.04 -3.85 28.01
N TYR A 99 -16.54 -4.73 27.15
CA TYR A 99 -17.26 -5.89 26.62
C TYR A 99 -16.82 -7.15 27.36
N ARG A 100 -17.78 -8.00 27.75
CA ARG A 100 -17.51 -9.30 28.39
C ARG A 100 -18.35 -10.41 27.77
N PHE A 101 -17.65 -11.41 27.24
CA PHE A 101 -18.22 -12.66 26.72
C PHE A 101 -18.03 -13.74 27.77
N LYS A 102 -19.08 -14.03 28.53
CA LYS A 102 -19.02 -14.97 29.65
C LYS A 102 -18.68 -16.39 29.22
N GLU A 103 -19.20 -16.82 28.08
CA GLU A 103 -19.09 -18.19 27.57
C GLU A 103 -17.65 -18.66 27.38
N ILE A 104 -16.76 -17.74 27.00
CA ILE A 104 -15.33 -18.02 26.78
C ILE A 104 -14.41 -17.25 27.73
N ASN A 105 -14.98 -16.66 28.79
CA ASN A 105 -14.27 -15.81 29.75
C ASN A 105 -13.38 -14.72 29.11
N PHE A 106 -13.84 -14.14 27.98
CA PHE A 106 -13.12 -13.09 27.26
C PHE A 106 -13.68 -11.71 27.60
N SER A 107 -12.79 -10.73 27.74
CA SER A 107 -13.18 -9.32 27.84
C SER A 107 -12.15 -8.38 27.22
N PHE A 108 -12.62 -7.24 26.73
CA PHE A 108 -11.77 -6.16 26.24
C PHE A 108 -12.46 -4.81 26.44
N LYS A 109 -11.70 -3.73 26.24
CA LYS A 109 -12.22 -2.36 26.30
C LYS A 109 -12.11 -1.70 24.94
N ALA A 110 -13.14 -0.95 24.56
CA ALA A 110 -13.09 0.04 23.50
C ALA A 110 -13.19 1.44 24.12
N LYS A 111 -12.38 2.38 23.61
CA LYS A 111 -12.46 3.80 23.98
C LYS A 111 -12.79 4.61 22.76
N ILE A 112 -13.75 5.52 22.89
CA ILE A 112 -14.17 6.42 21.81
C ILE A 112 -13.92 7.86 22.24
N TYR A 113 -13.11 8.57 21.46
CA TYR A 113 -12.78 9.97 21.68
C TYR A 113 -13.45 10.85 20.62
N ASP A 114 -14.13 11.91 21.04
CA ASP A 114 -14.55 12.98 20.15
C ASP A 114 -13.41 14.02 20.04
N ARG A 115 -12.86 14.21 18.83
CA ARG A 115 -11.80 15.19 18.55
C ARG A 115 -12.28 16.31 17.62
N GLY A 116 -13.58 16.47 17.44
CA GLY A 116 -14.17 17.48 16.56
C GLY A 116 -14.16 17.02 15.09
N GLU A 117 -13.02 17.16 14.41
CA GLU A 117 -12.89 16.82 12.98
C GLU A 117 -13.05 15.32 12.69
N TYR A 118 -12.62 14.49 13.63
CA TYR A 118 -12.75 13.04 13.60
C TYR A 118 -13.20 12.53 14.95
N PHE A 119 -13.65 11.27 14.97
CA PHE A 119 -13.69 10.47 16.19
C PHE A 119 -12.67 9.35 16.11
N GLU A 120 -12.09 9.02 17.25
CA GLU A 120 -11.07 7.97 17.36
C GLU A 120 -11.63 6.80 18.15
N VAL A 121 -11.39 5.58 17.67
CA VAL A 121 -11.72 4.35 18.37
C VAL A 121 -10.44 3.60 18.66
N MET A 122 -10.21 3.31 19.94
CA MET A 122 -9.03 2.61 20.44
C MET A 122 -9.44 1.30 21.12
N ILE A 123 -8.74 0.21 20.81
CA ILE A 123 -8.75 -1.04 21.57
C ILE A 123 -7.38 -1.18 22.26
N PRO A 124 -7.27 -0.86 23.56
CA PRO A 124 -6.00 -1.00 24.26
C PRO A 124 -5.63 -2.47 24.43
N ASP A 125 -4.43 -2.86 24.04
CA ASP A 125 -3.90 -4.23 24.15
C ASP A 125 -4.05 -4.79 25.57
N ARG A 126 -3.63 -3.99 26.55
CA ARG A 126 -3.63 -4.35 27.97
C ARG A 126 -5.03 -4.60 28.53
N SER A 127 -6.08 -4.25 27.79
CA SER A 127 -7.46 -4.47 28.20
C SER A 127 -7.98 -5.86 27.86
N LEU A 128 -7.33 -6.57 26.92
CA LEU A 128 -7.71 -7.91 26.51
C LEU A 128 -7.38 -8.90 27.63
N LYS A 129 -8.41 -9.60 28.10
CA LYS A 129 -8.30 -10.72 29.03
C LYS A 129 -8.98 -11.91 28.39
N GLU A 130 -8.19 -12.90 27.99
CA GLU A 130 -8.65 -14.11 27.31
C GLU A 130 -8.40 -15.34 28.17
N ASP A 131 -9.22 -16.37 27.97
CA ASP A 131 -8.92 -17.72 28.44
C ASP A 131 -7.94 -18.38 27.46
N PRO A 132 -6.84 -19.00 27.93
CA PRO A 132 -5.90 -19.70 27.05
C PRO A 132 -6.52 -20.81 26.20
N SER A 133 -7.67 -21.37 26.57
CA SER A 133 -8.42 -22.35 25.77
C SER A 133 -9.22 -21.72 24.61
N PHE A 134 -9.44 -20.40 24.65
CA PHE A 134 -10.15 -19.63 23.63
C PHE A 134 -9.35 -18.42 23.16
N PRO A 135 -8.12 -18.61 22.65
CA PRO A 135 -7.24 -17.51 22.30
C PRO A 135 -7.80 -16.69 21.13
N ILE A 136 -7.73 -15.38 21.25
CA ILE A 136 -8.25 -14.46 20.25
C ILE A 136 -7.36 -14.43 19.03
N ILE A 137 -8.00 -14.47 17.85
CA ILE A 137 -7.39 -14.43 16.53
C ILE A 137 -7.48 -13.01 15.98
N SER A 138 -8.67 -12.42 15.99
CA SER A 138 -8.89 -11.09 15.41
C SER A 138 -10.08 -10.36 16.04
N ILE A 139 -10.10 -9.03 15.86
CA ILE A 139 -11.25 -8.18 16.17
C ILE A 139 -11.52 -7.27 14.97
N THR A 140 -12.70 -7.38 14.38
CA THR A 140 -13.19 -6.46 13.34
C THR A 140 -13.88 -5.28 14.00
N LEU A 141 -13.44 -4.06 13.68
CA LEU A 141 -13.92 -2.82 14.29
C LEU A 141 -14.92 -2.11 13.37
N LEU A 142 -16.05 -1.72 13.95
CA LEU A 142 -17.16 -1.01 13.30
C LEU A 142 -17.46 -1.50 11.87
N PRO A 143 -17.68 -2.82 11.67
CA PRO A 143 -17.78 -3.43 10.35
C PRO A 143 -18.88 -2.84 9.46
N TYR A 144 -19.92 -2.22 10.05
CA TYR A 144 -21.06 -1.63 9.34
C TYR A 144 -21.22 -0.12 9.55
N LEU A 145 -20.15 0.58 9.98
CA LEU A 145 -20.19 2.03 10.10
C LEU A 145 -20.64 2.66 8.79
N ASN A 146 -21.75 3.41 8.85
CA ASN A 146 -22.31 4.11 7.70
C ASN A 146 -22.46 3.21 6.45
N ALA A 147 -22.83 1.93 6.63
CA ALA A 147 -23.00 0.99 5.53
C ALA A 147 -24.02 1.47 4.48
N GLY A 148 -23.75 1.18 3.22
CA GLY A 148 -24.57 1.56 2.08
C GLY A 148 -25.53 0.44 1.68
N ARG A 149 -26.79 0.76 1.40
CA ARG A 149 -27.75 -0.24 0.92
C ARG A 149 -27.62 -0.45 -0.59
N VAL A 150 -27.88 -1.66 -1.07
CA VAL A 150 -28.01 -1.95 -2.51
C VAL A 150 -29.01 -0.98 -3.14
N GLY A 151 -28.60 -0.32 -4.22
CA GLY A 151 -29.36 0.70 -4.94
C GLY A 151 -29.22 2.11 -4.37
N GLU A 152 -28.61 2.29 -3.20
CA GLU A 152 -28.31 3.61 -2.67
C GLU A 152 -27.17 4.28 -3.44
N ARG A 153 -27.22 5.60 -3.62
CA ARG A 153 -26.15 6.33 -4.30
C ARG A 153 -24.92 6.40 -3.40
N GLY A 154 -23.84 5.74 -3.81
CA GLY A 154 -22.59 5.77 -3.08
C GLY A 154 -21.68 4.59 -3.41
N TYR A 155 -20.55 4.52 -2.70
CA TYR A 155 -19.52 3.52 -2.92
C TYR A 155 -18.58 3.37 -1.72
N ILE A 156 -17.93 2.22 -1.66
CA ILE A 156 -16.78 1.96 -0.77
C ILE A 156 -15.50 2.41 -1.48
N VAL A 157 -14.56 2.99 -0.73
CA VAL A 157 -13.22 3.36 -1.18
C VAL A 157 -12.20 2.43 -0.52
N ILE A 158 -11.40 1.72 -1.33
CA ILE A 158 -10.42 0.73 -0.87
C ILE A 158 -9.07 1.03 -1.53
N PRO A 159 -7.95 1.10 -0.80
CA PRO A 159 -6.63 1.39 -1.36
C PRO A 159 -5.97 0.11 -1.91
N ASP A 160 -6.72 -0.64 -2.71
CA ASP A 160 -6.23 -1.81 -3.43
C ASP A 160 -5.41 -1.36 -4.66
N GLY A 161 -4.10 -1.56 -4.64
CA GLY A 161 -3.20 -1.04 -5.66
C GLY A 161 -3.22 0.48 -5.75
N CYS A 162 -3.55 1.04 -6.91
CA CYS A 162 -3.73 2.48 -7.04
C CYS A 162 -4.96 3.00 -6.27
N GLY A 163 -5.90 2.12 -5.91
CA GLY A 163 -7.20 2.44 -5.34
C GLY A 163 -8.34 1.88 -6.18
N THR A 164 -9.43 1.50 -5.51
CA THR A 164 -10.66 1.08 -6.15
C THR A 164 -11.89 1.63 -5.44
N ILE A 165 -12.96 1.87 -6.22
CA ILE A 165 -14.29 2.14 -5.69
C ILE A 165 -15.27 1.02 -6.03
N VAL A 166 -16.06 0.61 -5.05
CA VAL A 166 -17.12 -0.41 -5.22
C VAL A 166 -18.46 0.26 -4.99
N GLN A 167 -19.23 0.44 -6.07
CA GLN A 167 -20.56 1.04 -6.03
C GLN A 167 -21.56 0.11 -5.32
N PHE A 168 -22.57 0.69 -4.66
CA PHE A 168 -23.63 -0.08 -3.98
C PHE A 168 -24.67 -0.67 -4.95
N ASN A 169 -24.23 -1.29 -6.04
CA ASN A 169 -25.12 -1.71 -7.14
C ASN A 169 -24.79 -3.10 -7.72
N LYS A 170 -23.82 -3.83 -7.15
CA LYS A 170 -23.26 -5.04 -7.76
C LYS A 170 -23.15 -6.20 -6.77
N PHE A 171 -23.98 -7.23 -6.91
CA PHE A 171 -23.86 -8.44 -6.10
C PHE A 171 -22.80 -9.36 -6.71
N PHE A 172 -21.76 -9.72 -5.97
CA PHE A 172 -20.63 -10.49 -6.52
C PHE A 172 -20.69 -12.00 -6.26
N GLY A 173 -21.80 -12.53 -5.73
CA GLY A 173 -21.93 -13.97 -5.43
C GLY A 173 -21.07 -14.46 -4.25
N VAL A 174 -20.08 -13.68 -3.83
CA VAL A 174 -19.28 -13.83 -2.61
C VAL A 174 -19.78 -12.79 -1.60
N THR A 175 -20.04 -13.21 -0.36
CA THR A 175 -20.57 -12.29 0.67
C THR A 175 -19.47 -11.48 1.34
N THR A 176 -18.27 -12.02 1.53
CA THR A 176 -17.21 -11.34 2.29
C THR A 176 -15.87 -11.44 1.55
N LEU A 177 -15.20 -10.29 1.39
CA LEU A 177 -13.88 -10.18 0.78
C LEU A 177 -12.92 -9.52 1.77
N GLU A 178 -11.79 -10.18 2.02
CA GLU A 178 -10.80 -9.75 3.01
C GLU A 178 -9.44 -9.66 2.34
N LYS A 179 -8.74 -8.53 2.54
CA LYS A 179 -7.38 -8.36 2.03
C LYS A 179 -6.49 -7.64 3.04
N GLN A 180 -5.28 -8.17 3.23
CA GLN A 180 -4.34 -7.66 4.23
C GLN A 180 -3.72 -6.32 3.82
N VAL A 181 -3.66 -5.38 4.77
CA VAL A 181 -2.89 -4.14 4.64
C VAL A 181 -1.40 -4.50 4.50
N TYR A 182 -0.75 -3.91 3.51
CA TYR A 182 0.62 -4.21 3.10
C TYR A 182 0.90 -5.67 2.71
N GLY A 183 -0.11 -6.46 2.37
CA GLY A 183 0.04 -7.83 1.84
C GLY A 183 0.90 -8.79 2.68
N ASP A 184 1.18 -9.97 2.15
CA ASP A 184 2.08 -10.96 2.74
C ASP A 184 3.09 -11.38 1.66
N LEU A 185 4.39 -11.17 1.93
CA LEU A 185 5.45 -11.53 0.99
C LEU A 185 5.87 -13.02 1.08
N THR A 186 5.24 -13.81 1.94
CA THR A 186 5.48 -15.25 1.96
C THR A 186 4.97 -15.88 0.65
N PRO A 187 5.79 -16.68 -0.07
CA PRO A 187 5.33 -17.32 -1.31
C PRO A 187 4.22 -18.31 -1.00
N SER A 188 3.03 -18.09 -1.57
CA SER A 188 1.95 -19.07 -1.59
C SER A 188 1.72 -19.54 -3.03
N SER A 189 1.42 -20.84 -3.22
CA SER A 189 1.12 -21.41 -4.54
C SER A 189 -0.21 -20.94 -5.13
N TYR A 190 -0.99 -20.14 -4.39
CA TYR A 190 -2.36 -19.76 -4.73
C TYR A 190 -2.58 -18.25 -4.85
N ASP A 191 -1.53 -17.42 -4.78
CA ASP A 191 -1.74 -15.96 -4.78
C ASP A 191 -1.96 -15.38 -6.18
N ILE A 192 -3.21 -15.42 -6.61
CA ILE A 192 -3.75 -14.78 -7.81
C ILE A 192 -3.85 -13.25 -7.67
N ASN A 193 -3.59 -12.65 -6.49
CA ASN A 193 -3.81 -11.21 -6.22
C ASN A 193 -2.56 -10.49 -5.66
N ARG A 194 -1.48 -10.45 -6.44
CA ARG A 194 -0.16 -9.88 -6.04
C ARG A 194 -0.11 -8.40 -5.69
N ILE A 195 -1.14 -7.62 -6.02
CA ILE A 195 -1.20 -6.19 -5.69
C ILE A 195 -1.83 -6.05 -4.30
N PRO A 196 -1.18 -5.49 -3.27
CA PRO A 196 -1.72 -5.41 -1.91
C PRO A 196 -2.67 -4.22 -1.70
N ILE A 197 -3.29 -4.17 -0.52
CA ILE A 197 -3.79 -2.92 0.07
C ILE A 197 -2.57 -2.06 0.43
N THR A 198 -2.38 -0.93 -0.25
CA THR A 198 -1.12 -0.16 -0.21
C THR A 198 -1.08 0.93 0.85
N LEU A 199 -2.25 1.43 1.27
CA LEU A 199 -2.40 2.51 2.24
C LEU A 199 -3.27 2.06 3.43
N PRO A 200 -3.04 2.59 4.64
CA PRO A 200 -3.87 2.33 5.81
C PRO A 200 -5.09 3.28 5.88
N VAL A 201 -5.72 3.58 4.73
CA VAL A 201 -6.89 4.46 4.64
C VAL A 201 -8.01 3.84 3.81
N PHE A 202 -9.25 3.94 4.25
CA PHE A 202 -10.42 3.44 3.54
C PHE A 202 -11.61 4.39 3.72
N GLY A 203 -12.73 4.15 3.05
CA GLY A 203 -13.90 5.00 3.22
C GLY A 203 -15.20 4.38 2.73
N CYS A 204 -16.30 4.99 3.16
CA CYS A 204 -17.65 4.67 2.71
C CYS A 204 -18.40 5.98 2.45
N ILE A 205 -18.82 6.20 1.21
CA ILE A 205 -19.48 7.43 0.75
C ILE A 205 -20.93 7.12 0.38
N LYS A 206 -21.86 7.92 0.90
CA LYS A 206 -23.31 7.87 0.68
C LYS A 206 -23.81 9.26 0.29
N GLY A 207 -24.12 9.46 -0.99
CA GLY A 207 -24.52 10.76 -1.50
C GLY A 207 -23.46 11.84 -1.25
N GLU A 208 -23.80 12.86 -0.46
CA GLU A 208 -22.93 13.99 -0.08
C GLU A 208 -22.31 13.81 1.31
N PHE A 209 -22.28 12.58 1.83
CA PHE A 209 -21.78 12.30 3.18
C PHE A 209 -21.01 10.99 3.24
N GLY A 210 -20.03 10.89 4.12
CA GLY A 210 -19.30 9.65 4.33
C GLY A 210 -18.18 9.80 5.35
N PHE A 211 -17.22 8.90 5.28
CA PHE A 211 -16.03 8.99 6.10
C PHE A 211 -14.76 8.56 5.36
N ALA A 212 -13.63 9.07 5.86
CA ALA A 212 -12.31 8.49 5.66
C ALA A 212 -11.83 7.87 6.98
N GLY A 213 -11.53 6.57 6.98
CA GLY A 213 -10.99 5.84 8.11
C GLY A 213 -9.48 5.67 7.94
N ILE A 214 -8.67 6.25 8.83
CA ILE A 214 -7.22 6.04 8.87
C ILE A 214 -6.92 5.07 10.02
N ILE A 215 -6.23 3.97 9.73
CA ILE A 215 -5.69 3.06 10.73
C ILE A 215 -4.38 3.67 11.25
N ILE A 216 -4.39 4.14 12.49
CA ILE A 216 -3.27 4.88 13.10
C ILE A 216 -2.26 3.96 13.78
N GLU A 217 -2.75 2.88 14.38
CA GLU A 217 -1.92 1.87 15.03
C GLU A 217 -2.52 0.49 14.78
N GLY A 218 -1.68 -0.47 14.40
CA GLY A 218 -2.09 -1.83 14.08
C GLY A 218 -2.28 -2.11 12.58
N ASP A 219 -1.98 -1.15 11.70
CA ASP A 219 -2.11 -1.32 10.25
C ASP A 219 -1.18 -2.39 9.70
N GLU A 220 -0.03 -2.62 10.34
CA GLU A 220 0.90 -3.67 9.96
C GLU A 220 0.29 -5.05 10.11
N PHE A 221 -0.62 -5.27 11.08
CA PHE A 221 -1.31 -6.55 11.26
C PHE A 221 -2.84 -6.39 11.20
N CYS A 222 -3.29 -5.76 10.11
CA CYS A 222 -4.69 -5.50 9.81
C CYS A 222 -5.09 -6.02 8.41
N GLY A 223 -6.36 -6.40 8.26
CA GLY A 223 -7.02 -6.58 6.96
C GLY A 223 -8.16 -5.59 6.80
N LEU A 224 -8.54 -5.29 5.56
CA LEU A 224 -9.80 -4.64 5.25
C LEU A 224 -10.81 -5.70 4.83
N VAL A 225 -11.95 -5.73 5.50
CA VAL A 225 -13.04 -6.67 5.25
C VAL A 225 -14.20 -5.91 4.64
N MET A 226 -14.45 -6.18 3.37
CA MET A 226 -15.64 -5.75 2.68
C MET A 226 -16.71 -6.83 2.80
N ASP A 227 -17.86 -6.48 3.35
CA ASP A 227 -18.99 -7.40 3.48
C ASP A 227 -20.18 -6.93 2.64
N MET A 228 -20.87 -7.90 2.08
CA MET A 228 -22.14 -7.79 1.38
C MET A 228 -23.14 -8.62 2.14
N ALA A 229 -23.78 -8.01 3.14
CA ALA A 229 -24.71 -8.69 4.00
C ALA A 229 -25.93 -9.19 3.18
N PRO A 230 -26.23 -10.51 3.19
CA PRO A 230 -27.39 -11.08 2.53
C PRO A 230 -28.69 -10.61 3.21
N GLY A 231 -29.80 -10.71 2.49
CA GLY A 231 -31.10 -10.21 2.93
C GLY A 231 -31.34 -8.78 2.45
N ASN A 232 -31.08 -7.78 3.31
CA ASN A 232 -31.37 -6.37 2.98
C ASN A 232 -30.33 -5.69 2.08
N GLY A 233 -29.22 -6.39 1.78
CA GLY A 233 -28.20 -5.95 0.83
C GLY A 233 -27.44 -4.73 1.33
N TYR A 234 -26.59 -4.89 2.35
CA TYR A 234 -25.70 -3.82 2.79
C TYR A 234 -24.26 -4.09 2.36
N TYR A 235 -23.63 -3.08 1.77
CA TYR A 235 -22.20 -3.01 1.56
C TYR A 235 -21.56 -2.31 2.74
N SER A 236 -20.52 -2.92 3.27
CA SER A 236 -19.74 -2.32 4.34
C SER A 236 -18.26 -2.61 4.20
N ILE A 237 -17.46 -1.82 4.90
CA ILE A 237 -16.02 -1.95 4.98
C ILE A 237 -15.59 -1.69 6.41
N GLY A 238 -14.71 -2.53 6.95
CA GLY A 238 -14.14 -2.32 8.27
C GLY A 238 -12.74 -2.93 8.41
N PRO A 239 -11.90 -2.38 9.31
CA PRO A 239 -10.62 -2.97 9.62
C PRO A 239 -10.79 -4.19 10.54
N LYS A 240 -10.12 -5.29 10.17
CA LYS A 240 -9.97 -6.51 10.95
C LYS A 240 -8.55 -6.58 11.49
N PHE A 241 -8.41 -6.33 12.77
CA PHE A 241 -7.12 -6.39 13.46
C PHE A 241 -6.82 -7.82 13.88
N TYR A 242 -5.71 -8.37 13.41
CA TYR A 242 -5.27 -9.68 13.87
C TYR A 242 -4.39 -9.52 15.11
N TYR A 243 -4.48 -10.53 15.97
CA TYR A 243 -3.65 -10.72 17.14
C TYR A 243 -2.84 -12.01 17.04
N ARG A 244 -3.33 -12.98 16.25
CA ARG A 244 -2.66 -14.26 15.95
C ARG A 244 -2.95 -14.65 14.51
N LYS A 245 -2.05 -15.44 13.92
CA LYS A 245 -2.19 -15.99 12.57
C LYS A 245 -2.67 -17.43 12.64
N ILE A 246 -3.66 -17.79 11.83
CA ILE A 246 -3.99 -19.19 11.55
C ILE A 246 -3.00 -19.70 10.51
N PHE A 247 -2.39 -20.86 10.75
CA PHE A 247 -1.48 -21.51 9.81
C PHE A 247 -1.73 -23.02 9.78
N GLU A 248 -1.28 -23.69 8.73
CA GLU A 248 -1.28 -25.15 8.65
C GLU A 248 0.07 -25.71 9.08
N ASP A 249 0.05 -26.72 9.96
CA ASP A 249 1.27 -27.43 10.32
C ASP A 249 1.73 -28.42 9.22
N ILE A 250 2.83 -29.13 9.48
CA ILE A 250 3.39 -30.10 8.52
C ILE A 250 2.42 -31.26 8.18
N TYR A 251 1.38 -31.48 8.99
CA TYR A 251 0.33 -32.47 8.78
C TYR A 251 -0.95 -31.85 8.20
N ARG A 252 -0.89 -30.60 7.71
CA ARG A 252 -2.03 -29.81 7.22
C ARG A 252 -3.12 -29.58 8.27
N LYS A 253 -2.77 -29.67 9.56
CA LYS A 253 -3.70 -29.32 10.63
C LYS A 253 -3.64 -27.82 10.87
N LYS A 254 -4.81 -27.17 10.86
CA LYS A 254 -4.92 -25.75 11.22
C LYS A 254 -4.52 -25.55 12.68
N ARG A 255 -3.73 -24.52 12.92
CA ARG A 255 -3.24 -24.06 14.22
C ARG A 255 -3.21 -22.54 14.24
N ILE A 256 -3.01 -21.99 15.42
CA ILE A 256 -2.75 -20.58 15.60
C ILE A 256 -1.36 -20.34 16.16
N THR A 257 -0.79 -19.18 15.86
CA THR A 257 0.47 -18.76 16.46
C THR A 257 0.32 -18.62 17.99
N PRO A 258 1.25 -19.14 18.80
CA PRO A 258 1.09 -19.18 20.25
C PRO A 258 1.12 -17.78 20.89
N ARG A 259 1.96 -16.89 20.35
CA ARG A 259 2.11 -15.53 20.85
C ARG A 259 1.07 -14.60 20.25
N ARG A 260 0.39 -13.85 21.13
CA ARG A 260 -0.47 -12.72 20.78
C ARG A 260 0.38 -11.49 20.47
N ASP A 261 0.03 -10.75 19.44
CA ASP A 261 0.53 -9.38 19.28
C ASP A 261 0.09 -8.50 20.46
N ASN A 262 0.92 -7.52 20.81
CA ASN A 262 0.75 -6.69 22.00
C ASN A 262 0.70 -5.17 21.73
N LYS A 263 0.29 -4.78 20.53
CA LYS A 263 0.12 -3.36 20.16
C LYS A 263 -1.33 -2.90 20.34
N ASP A 264 -1.53 -1.62 20.59
CA ASP A 264 -2.87 -1.05 20.63
C ASP A 264 -3.46 -1.05 19.21
N ARG A 265 -4.78 -0.94 19.09
CA ARG A 265 -5.46 -0.76 17.80
C ARG A 265 -6.17 0.57 17.78
N ILE A 266 -5.85 1.43 16.82
CA ILE A 266 -6.39 2.79 16.76
C ILE A 266 -6.85 3.09 15.34
N VAL A 267 -8.10 3.55 15.22
CA VAL A 267 -8.66 4.04 13.95
C VAL A 267 -9.28 5.42 14.17
N ARG A 268 -9.00 6.35 13.26
CA ARG A 268 -9.64 7.66 13.21
C ARG A 268 -10.58 7.74 12.03
N PHE A 269 -11.80 8.18 12.29
CA PHE A 269 -12.84 8.34 11.29
C PHE A 269 -13.15 9.82 11.10
N TYR A 270 -12.67 10.38 9.99
CA TYR A 270 -12.91 11.75 9.57
C TYR A 270 -14.22 11.83 8.80
N LEU A 271 -15.09 12.75 9.18
CA LEU A 271 -16.38 12.93 8.50
C LEU A 271 -16.18 13.72 7.22
N LEU A 272 -16.73 13.20 6.13
CA LEU A 272 -16.66 13.81 4.81
C LEU A 272 -18.04 14.34 4.43
N GLN A 273 -18.09 15.61 4.00
CA GLN A 273 -19.34 16.29 3.64
C GLN A 273 -19.20 16.98 2.28
N ASP A 274 -20.32 17.05 1.57
CA ASP A 274 -20.48 17.75 0.30
C ASP A 274 -19.39 17.33 -0.70
N LYS A 275 -18.57 18.24 -1.21
CA LYS A 275 -17.49 17.91 -2.18
C LYS A 275 -16.41 16.99 -1.61
N MET A 276 -16.21 16.99 -0.28
CA MET A 276 -15.25 16.10 0.37
C MET A 276 -15.77 14.68 0.52
N ALA A 277 -17.09 14.44 0.37
CA ALA A 277 -17.67 13.10 0.34
C ALA A 277 -17.36 12.41 -1.00
N SER A 278 -16.09 12.11 -1.22
CA SER A 278 -15.58 11.50 -2.45
C SER A 278 -14.31 10.68 -2.17
N TYR A 279 -13.87 9.84 -3.12
CA TYR A 279 -12.59 9.14 -2.96
C TYR A 279 -11.40 10.12 -2.99
N VAL A 280 -11.57 11.27 -3.66
CA VAL A 280 -10.62 12.38 -3.61
C VAL A 280 -10.53 12.92 -2.18
N GLY A 281 -11.66 13.11 -1.50
CA GLY A 281 -11.69 13.51 -0.10
C GLY A 281 -11.00 12.52 0.84
N VAL A 282 -11.20 11.21 0.61
CA VAL A 282 -10.49 10.16 1.37
C VAL A 282 -8.97 10.26 1.20
N GLY A 283 -8.49 10.40 -0.05
CA GLY A 283 -7.06 10.58 -0.32
C GLY A 283 -6.49 11.87 0.28
N LYS A 284 -7.23 12.98 0.22
CA LYS A 284 -6.85 14.27 0.83
C LYS A 284 -6.74 14.18 2.35
N VAL A 285 -7.66 13.50 3.02
CA VAL A 285 -7.60 13.31 4.48
C VAL A 285 -6.33 12.55 4.87
N TYR A 286 -5.97 11.50 4.14
CA TYR A 286 -4.73 10.77 4.41
C TYR A 286 -3.49 11.63 4.12
N ARG A 287 -3.49 12.41 3.04
CA ARG A 287 -2.43 13.39 2.75
C ARG A 287 -2.26 14.40 3.88
N ASP A 288 -3.35 14.99 4.36
CA ASP A 288 -3.31 15.98 5.43
C ASP A 288 -2.79 15.37 6.74
N TYR A 289 -3.14 14.12 7.04
CA TYR A 289 -2.55 13.37 8.15
C TYR A 289 -1.03 13.23 8.02
N LEU A 290 -0.53 12.86 6.83
CA LEU A 290 0.91 12.75 6.59
C LEU A 290 1.63 14.09 6.77
N LEU A 291 1.08 15.18 6.23
CA LEU A 291 1.71 16.49 6.24
C LEU A 291 1.64 17.18 7.60
N ARG A 292 0.47 17.20 8.25
CA ARG A 292 0.25 17.99 9.48
C ARG A 292 0.67 17.24 10.73
N GLU A 293 0.35 15.95 10.81
CA GLU A 293 0.57 15.16 12.02
C GLU A 293 1.89 14.39 11.97
N LYS A 294 2.13 13.63 10.90
CA LYS A 294 3.41 12.92 10.70
C LYS A 294 4.54 13.83 10.26
N ARG A 295 4.23 15.08 9.88
CA ARG A 295 5.21 16.10 9.43
C ARG A 295 6.10 15.60 8.30
N VAL A 296 5.53 14.79 7.41
CA VAL A 296 6.24 14.30 6.23
C VAL A 296 6.55 15.49 5.33
N LYS A 297 7.82 15.62 4.95
CA LYS A 297 8.27 16.69 4.07
C LYS A 297 7.73 16.49 2.66
N THR A 298 7.31 17.58 2.03
CA THR A 298 6.92 17.60 0.62
C THR A 298 8.12 17.33 -0.28
N LEU A 299 7.86 16.94 -1.52
CA LEU A 299 8.91 16.73 -2.52
C LEU A 299 9.72 18.01 -2.78
N ARG A 300 9.05 19.18 -2.72
CA ARG A 300 9.67 20.51 -2.85
C ARG A 300 10.67 20.81 -1.73
N GLU A 301 10.44 20.30 -0.52
CA GLU A 301 11.40 20.41 0.58
C GLU A 301 12.55 19.40 0.45
N LYS A 302 12.24 18.16 0.02
CA LYS A 302 13.22 17.07 -0.12
C LYS A 302 14.25 17.30 -1.23
N VAL A 303 13.88 17.94 -2.34
CA VAL A 303 14.78 18.15 -3.50
C VAL A 303 16.06 18.93 -3.15
N ASN A 304 15.99 19.81 -2.15
CA ASN A 304 17.15 20.58 -1.69
C ASN A 304 18.23 19.70 -1.03
N VAL A 305 17.84 18.53 -0.52
CA VAL A 305 18.74 17.54 0.10
C VAL A 305 19.15 16.49 -0.93
N HIS A 306 18.20 15.99 -1.72
CA HIS A 306 18.40 14.92 -2.69
C HIS A 306 18.16 15.46 -4.11
N ARG A 307 19.23 15.94 -4.76
CA ARG A 307 19.13 16.60 -6.08
C ARG A 307 18.62 15.70 -7.21
N TYR A 308 18.71 14.38 -7.06
CA TYR A 308 18.14 13.43 -8.02
C TYR A 308 16.60 13.44 -8.04
N LEU A 309 15.96 14.08 -7.04
CA LEU A 309 14.51 14.25 -6.97
C LEU A 309 13.98 15.41 -7.82
N ASP A 310 14.85 16.21 -8.43
CA ASP A 310 14.47 17.27 -9.36
C ASP A 310 13.56 16.71 -10.46
N PRO A 311 12.38 17.30 -10.73
CA PRO A 311 11.45 16.81 -11.74
C PRO A 311 12.01 16.73 -13.15
N GLY A 312 13.06 17.50 -13.45
CA GLY A 312 13.79 17.39 -14.72
C GLY A 312 14.80 16.24 -14.78
N VAL A 313 14.87 15.39 -13.74
CA VAL A 313 15.68 14.17 -13.68
C VAL A 313 14.75 12.96 -13.70
N ILE A 314 14.78 12.15 -14.76
CA ILE A 314 13.96 10.93 -14.86
C ILE A 314 14.74 9.69 -14.39
N ASP A 315 14.03 8.68 -13.90
CA ASP A 315 14.65 7.42 -13.50
C ASP A 315 14.75 6.46 -14.69
N ILE A 316 15.96 5.95 -14.95
CA ILE A 316 16.21 4.96 -16.01
C ILE A 316 16.90 3.76 -15.36
N GLY A 317 16.19 2.64 -15.29
CA GLY A 317 16.79 1.34 -15.00
C GLY A 317 17.77 0.96 -16.10
N VAL A 318 18.95 0.48 -15.73
CA VAL A 318 19.95 -0.04 -16.66
C VAL A 318 20.29 -1.47 -16.27
N PHE A 319 19.86 -2.44 -17.07
CA PHE A 319 20.13 -3.84 -16.83
C PHE A 319 21.52 -4.22 -17.35
N MET A 320 22.40 -4.65 -16.45
CA MET A 320 23.82 -4.83 -16.73
C MET A 320 24.20 -6.27 -17.08
N GLY A 321 23.72 -7.25 -16.33
CA GLY A 321 24.04 -8.64 -16.61
C GLY A 321 23.32 -9.64 -15.73
N ILE A 322 23.31 -10.89 -16.17
CA ILE A 322 22.61 -12.02 -15.54
C ILE A 322 23.37 -13.32 -15.87
N LYS A 323 23.30 -14.34 -15.01
CA LYS A 323 23.84 -15.68 -15.34
C LYS A 323 22.92 -16.42 -16.31
N ARG A 324 23.50 -17.16 -17.26
CA ARG A 324 22.73 -18.00 -18.19
C ARG A 324 21.97 -19.13 -17.48
N GLY A 325 22.57 -19.69 -16.43
CA GLY A 325 22.01 -20.74 -15.60
C GLY A 325 22.33 -20.56 -14.12
N PHE A 326 22.32 -21.67 -13.38
CA PHE A 326 22.39 -21.72 -11.93
C PHE A 326 23.64 -22.41 -11.36
N GLN A 327 24.60 -22.80 -12.22
CA GLN A 327 25.86 -23.39 -11.77
C GLN A 327 26.82 -22.32 -11.26
N LEU A 328 27.69 -22.69 -10.31
CA LEU A 328 28.64 -21.77 -9.67
C LEU A 328 29.52 -21.02 -10.68
N PHE A 329 29.87 -21.69 -11.78
CA PHE A 329 30.74 -21.18 -12.85
C PHE A 329 29.99 -20.67 -14.08
N ASP A 330 28.66 -20.53 -14.02
CA ASP A 330 27.92 -20.05 -15.18
C ASP A 330 28.35 -18.63 -15.55
N PRO A 331 28.64 -18.39 -16.84
CA PRO A 331 29.10 -17.09 -17.28
C PRO A 331 27.98 -16.07 -17.13
N ILE A 332 28.40 -14.84 -16.79
CA ILE A 332 27.50 -13.69 -16.83
C ILE A 332 27.33 -13.29 -18.28
N ILE A 333 26.09 -13.33 -18.75
CA ILE A 333 25.66 -12.67 -19.97
C ILE A 333 25.64 -11.17 -19.65
N ARG A 334 26.60 -10.43 -20.22
CA ARG A 334 26.72 -8.99 -20.04
C ARG A 334 25.89 -8.29 -21.11
N LEU A 335 24.94 -7.48 -20.68
CA LEU A 335 24.10 -6.64 -21.53
C LEU A 335 24.57 -5.18 -21.54
N THR A 336 25.16 -4.72 -20.44
CA THR A 336 25.69 -3.36 -20.30
C THR A 336 26.92 -3.33 -19.39
N SER A 337 27.99 -2.71 -19.85
CA SER A 337 29.24 -2.44 -19.11
C SER A 337 29.28 -1.00 -18.59
N PHE A 338 30.18 -0.70 -17.65
CA PHE A 338 30.39 0.69 -17.19
C PHE A 338 30.89 1.60 -18.32
N ARG A 339 31.71 1.07 -19.24
CA ARG A 339 32.12 1.84 -20.43
C ARG A 339 30.92 2.23 -21.29
N GLN A 340 29.98 1.31 -21.50
CA GLN A 340 28.76 1.57 -22.25
C GLN A 340 27.81 2.52 -21.50
N ILE A 341 27.70 2.43 -20.18
CA ILE A 341 26.99 3.44 -19.36
C ILE A 341 27.61 4.83 -19.58
N GLY A 342 28.94 4.92 -19.61
CA GLY A 342 29.62 6.17 -19.93
C GLY A 342 29.23 6.73 -21.29
N TRP A 343 29.07 5.89 -22.31
CA TRP A 343 28.57 6.30 -23.63
C TRP A 343 27.09 6.70 -23.60
N MET A 344 26.24 5.96 -22.89
CA MET A 344 24.82 6.29 -22.72
C MET A 344 24.67 7.67 -22.05
N LEU A 345 25.48 7.98 -21.04
CA LEU A 345 25.49 9.29 -20.38
C LEU A 345 25.86 10.43 -21.36
N ASP A 346 26.81 10.22 -22.27
CA ASP A 346 27.12 11.21 -23.31
C ASP A 346 25.91 11.43 -24.22
N ARG A 347 25.27 10.34 -24.67
CA ARG A 347 24.09 10.44 -25.52
C ARG A 347 22.92 11.15 -24.84
N LEU A 348 22.66 10.84 -23.57
CA LEU A 348 21.62 11.53 -22.80
C LEU A 348 21.94 13.02 -22.66
N LYS A 349 23.21 13.36 -22.39
CA LYS A 349 23.67 14.75 -22.32
C LYS A 349 23.49 15.49 -23.65
N ASP A 350 23.86 14.87 -24.77
CA ASP A 350 23.69 15.43 -26.12
C ASP A 350 22.22 15.75 -26.44
N LEU A 351 21.30 14.96 -25.88
CA LEU A 351 19.85 15.14 -26.02
C LEU A 351 19.22 16.10 -25.01
N GLY A 352 20.00 16.61 -24.06
CA GLY A 352 19.54 17.46 -22.96
C GLY A 352 18.79 16.70 -21.86
N ILE A 353 18.94 15.38 -21.78
CA ILE A 353 18.25 14.52 -20.81
C ILE A 353 19.12 14.37 -19.55
N ARG A 354 18.60 14.82 -18.42
CA ARG A 354 19.16 14.47 -17.09
C ARG A 354 18.44 13.24 -16.55
N ALA A 355 19.19 12.30 -16.00
CA ALA A 355 18.63 11.05 -15.50
C ALA A 355 19.35 10.55 -14.24
N ASN A 356 18.61 9.82 -13.42
CA ASN A 356 19.18 8.93 -12.42
C ASN A 356 19.21 7.51 -13.01
N LEU A 357 20.41 7.02 -13.33
CA LEU A 357 20.57 5.65 -13.85
C LEU A 357 20.62 4.67 -12.68
N ILE A 358 19.57 3.85 -12.54
CA ILE A 358 19.47 2.81 -11.51
C ILE A 358 20.05 1.53 -12.11
N LEU A 359 21.25 1.16 -11.68
CA LEU A 359 21.96 0.01 -12.23
C LEU A 359 21.42 -1.28 -11.62
N THR A 360 20.95 -2.21 -12.46
CA THR A 360 20.39 -3.51 -12.05
C THR A 360 21.29 -4.64 -12.55
N GLY A 361 21.58 -5.61 -11.69
CA GLY A 361 22.48 -6.73 -12.01
C GLY A 361 23.95 -6.35 -12.18
N TRP A 362 24.37 -5.24 -11.57
CA TRP A 362 25.75 -4.72 -11.57
C TRP A 362 26.70 -5.56 -10.70
N GLU A 363 26.14 -6.33 -9.77
CA GLU A 363 26.83 -7.14 -8.76
C GLU A 363 27.68 -8.26 -9.36
N LYS A 364 28.64 -8.79 -8.58
CA LYS A 364 29.64 -9.76 -9.05
C LYS A 364 29.06 -10.93 -9.86
N SER A 365 27.89 -11.43 -9.48
CA SER A 365 27.23 -12.58 -10.10
C SER A 365 26.03 -12.22 -10.98
N GLY A 366 25.90 -10.95 -11.36
CA GLY A 366 24.77 -10.44 -12.15
C GLY A 366 23.46 -10.44 -11.37
N PHE A 367 22.38 -10.05 -12.05
CA PHE A 367 21.03 -9.93 -11.47
C PHE A 367 20.59 -11.22 -10.79
N GLU A 368 20.16 -11.08 -9.53
CA GLU A 368 19.80 -12.19 -8.64
C GLU A 368 20.92 -13.23 -8.49
N GLY A 369 22.17 -12.92 -8.84
CA GLY A 369 23.28 -13.87 -8.91
C GLY A 369 23.58 -14.60 -7.60
N GLU A 370 23.80 -13.81 -6.56
CA GLU A 370 24.24 -14.20 -5.21
C GLU A 370 23.67 -13.21 -4.18
N ASN A 371 22.38 -13.36 -3.82
CA ASN A 371 21.75 -12.49 -2.83
C ASN A 371 22.08 -12.94 -1.38
N PRO A 372 22.15 -12.01 -0.40
CA PRO A 372 21.99 -10.57 -0.55
C PRO A 372 23.16 -9.92 -1.30
N THR A 373 22.89 -8.81 -1.99
CA THR A 373 23.87 -8.12 -2.83
C THR A 373 25.11 -7.70 -2.04
N THR A 374 26.30 -7.94 -2.62
CA THR A 374 27.61 -7.54 -2.05
C THR A 374 28.52 -6.94 -3.12
N PHE A 375 29.51 -6.15 -2.69
CA PHE A 375 30.62 -5.72 -3.55
C PHE A 375 31.62 -6.85 -3.79
N PRO A 376 32.40 -6.83 -4.89
CA PRO A 376 32.52 -5.79 -5.92
C PRO A 376 31.57 -5.95 -7.12
N PRO A 377 31.44 -4.94 -8.01
CA PRO A 377 30.75 -5.09 -9.30
C PRO A 377 31.46 -6.07 -10.24
N PHE A 378 30.72 -6.77 -11.11
CA PHE A 378 31.30 -7.73 -12.07
C PHE A 378 32.22 -7.07 -13.12
N ASP A 379 32.01 -5.79 -13.40
CA ASP A 379 32.76 -4.99 -14.37
C ASP A 379 33.78 -4.03 -13.71
N GLY A 380 34.10 -4.26 -12.43
CA GLY A 380 35.20 -3.62 -11.71
C GLY A 380 34.88 -2.28 -11.04
N ALA A 381 35.36 -2.11 -9.80
CA ALA A 381 35.05 -0.94 -8.95
C ALA A 381 35.62 0.40 -9.47
N ARG A 382 36.62 0.37 -10.37
CA ARG A 382 37.13 1.56 -11.05
C ARG A 382 36.15 2.08 -12.11
N GLY A 383 35.51 1.17 -12.85
CA GLY A 383 34.49 1.52 -13.84
C GLY A 383 33.29 2.19 -13.19
N LEU A 384 32.78 1.62 -12.09
CA LEU A 384 31.68 2.21 -11.32
C LEU A 384 32.00 3.64 -10.85
N ARG A 385 33.18 3.86 -10.28
CA ARG A 385 33.61 5.21 -9.85
C ARG A 385 33.71 6.18 -11.03
N SER A 386 34.22 5.72 -12.18
CA SER A 386 34.32 6.55 -13.37
C SER A 386 32.95 7.00 -13.89
N VAL A 387 31.93 6.13 -13.87
CA VAL A 387 30.59 6.52 -14.33
C VAL A 387 29.85 7.40 -13.32
N ILE A 388 30.09 7.20 -12.01
CA ILE A 388 29.57 8.09 -10.96
C ILE A 388 30.08 9.52 -11.17
N GLU A 389 31.39 9.71 -11.34
CA GLU A 389 31.97 11.04 -11.58
C GLU A 389 31.50 11.65 -12.90
N LYS A 390 31.39 10.83 -13.96
CA LYS A 390 30.87 11.28 -15.25
C LYS A 390 29.42 11.77 -15.14
N ALA A 391 28.56 11.02 -14.46
CA ALA A 391 27.15 11.40 -14.27
C ALA A 391 27.04 12.74 -13.53
N LYS A 392 27.81 12.95 -12.46
CA LYS A 392 27.86 14.23 -11.73
C LYS A 392 28.18 15.40 -12.66
N GLY A 393 29.15 15.21 -13.56
CA GLY A 393 29.56 16.23 -14.54
C GLY A 393 28.50 16.60 -15.59
N SER A 394 27.47 15.77 -15.79
CA SER A 394 26.33 16.04 -16.68
C SER A 394 25.03 16.42 -15.95
N GLY A 395 25.06 16.54 -14.62
CA GLY A 395 23.84 16.76 -13.81
C GLY A 395 22.94 15.52 -13.73
N SER A 396 23.49 14.35 -14.06
CA SER A 396 22.87 13.03 -13.91
C SER A 396 23.39 12.33 -12.65
N PHE A 397 22.79 11.19 -12.32
CA PHE A 397 23.08 10.45 -11.10
C PHE A 397 23.21 8.95 -11.38
N ILE A 398 23.94 8.25 -10.53
CA ILE A 398 24.03 6.79 -10.53
C ILE A 398 23.49 6.27 -9.20
N SER A 399 22.49 5.40 -9.27
CA SER A 399 21.93 4.65 -8.15
C SER A 399 22.12 3.15 -8.38
N LEU A 400 22.04 2.35 -7.31
CA LEU A 400 22.22 0.90 -7.39
C LEU A 400 20.93 0.19 -6.98
N SER A 401 20.49 -0.76 -7.81
CA SER A 401 19.45 -1.72 -7.47
C SER A 401 20.04 -2.88 -6.67
N VAL A 402 19.40 -3.26 -5.57
CA VAL A 402 19.87 -4.35 -4.69
C VAL A 402 18.72 -5.19 -4.16
N ASN A 403 19.01 -6.44 -3.80
CA ASN A 403 18.06 -7.33 -3.14
C ASN A 403 18.62 -7.78 -1.79
N PHE A 404 18.00 -7.27 -0.73
CA PHE A 404 18.22 -7.67 0.67
C PHE A 404 17.00 -8.39 1.24
N PHE A 405 16.07 -8.83 0.39
CA PHE A 405 14.92 -9.64 0.79
C PHE A 405 15.21 -11.14 0.71
N GLU A 406 16.13 -11.54 -0.17
CA GLU A 406 16.47 -12.94 -0.41
C GLU A 406 17.91 -13.27 -0.02
N ILE A 407 18.14 -14.54 0.33
CA ILE A 407 19.46 -15.10 0.60
C ILE A 407 19.58 -16.46 -0.08
N TYR A 408 20.59 -16.61 -0.94
CA TYR A 408 20.74 -17.78 -1.81
C TYR A 408 21.85 -18.70 -1.33
N GLN A 409 21.68 -20.02 -1.49
CA GLN A 409 22.62 -21.03 -1.03
C GLN A 409 24.04 -20.88 -1.59
N ASN A 410 24.17 -20.29 -2.79
CA ASN A 410 25.45 -20.05 -3.44
C ASN A 410 26.16 -18.76 -2.95
N SER A 411 25.50 -17.96 -2.11
CA SER A 411 26.12 -16.77 -1.52
C SER A 411 27.07 -17.17 -0.40
N ARG A 412 28.23 -16.50 -0.33
CA ARG A 412 29.18 -16.65 0.80
C ARG A 412 28.57 -16.23 2.14
N ASP A 413 27.54 -15.41 2.08
CA ASP A 413 26.82 -14.89 3.23
C ASP A 413 25.71 -15.83 3.71
N PHE A 414 25.48 -16.95 3.02
CA PHE A 414 24.43 -17.90 3.35
C PHE A 414 24.78 -18.76 4.56
N TYR A 415 23.92 -18.64 5.57
CA TYR A 415 23.81 -19.63 6.64
C TYR A 415 22.33 -19.90 6.85
N ARG A 416 21.94 -21.17 6.88
CA ARG A 416 20.53 -21.58 7.03
C ARG A 416 19.88 -21.02 8.31
N ARG A 417 20.66 -20.71 9.35
CA ARG A 417 20.15 -20.05 10.55
C ARG A 417 19.61 -18.64 10.26
N LEU A 418 20.23 -17.88 9.36
CA LEU A 418 19.87 -16.49 9.03
C LEU A 418 18.56 -16.34 8.23
N THR A 419 17.96 -17.46 7.82
CA THR A 419 16.76 -17.46 6.97
C THR A 419 15.49 -17.35 7.81
N LEU A 420 14.50 -16.68 7.23
CA LEU A 420 13.16 -16.56 7.75
C LEU A 420 12.54 -17.91 8.09
N LYS A 421 12.02 -18.02 9.31
CA LYS A 421 11.25 -19.19 9.76
C LYS A 421 9.75 -18.90 9.70
N THR A 422 9.02 -19.86 9.17
CA THR A 422 7.55 -19.94 9.24
C THR A 422 7.09 -20.24 10.68
N PRO A 423 5.78 -20.15 11.00
CA PRO A 423 5.25 -20.52 12.31
C PRO A 423 5.64 -21.93 12.79
N VAL A 424 5.88 -22.88 11.88
CA VAL A 424 6.37 -24.24 12.19
C VAL A 424 7.89 -24.34 12.35
N LYS A 425 8.59 -23.21 12.49
CA LYS A 425 10.05 -23.11 12.66
C LYS A 425 10.87 -23.64 11.48
N LEU A 426 10.25 -23.81 10.31
CA LEU A 426 10.93 -24.23 9.10
C LEU A 426 11.34 -23.02 8.25
N PRO A 427 12.54 -23.02 7.64
CA PRO A 427 12.93 -22.04 6.64
C PRO A 427 11.91 -21.93 5.52
N LEU A 428 11.58 -20.69 5.14
CA LEU A 428 10.75 -20.45 3.97
C LEU A 428 11.64 -20.41 2.72
N GLU A 429 11.66 -21.53 2.00
CA GLU A 429 12.27 -21.60 0.68
C GLU A 429 11.33 -20.94 -0.33
N GLN A 430 11.85 -20.00 -1.10
CA GLN A 430 11.13 -19.50 -2.25
C GLN A 430 11.17 -20.56 -3.35
N ASN A 431 10.00 -20.85 -3.92
CA ASN A 431 9.89 -21.64 -5.15
C ASN A 431 10.35 -20.82 -6.37
N THR A 432 11.52 -20.21 -6.23
CA THR A 432 12.25 -19.50 -7.28
C THR A 432 13.23 -20.47 -7.90
N TYR A 433 13.64 -20.16 -9.13
CA TYR A 433 14.61 -20.94 -9.90
C TYR A 433 16.00 -21.12 -9.23
N ARG A 434 16.24 -20.61 -8.00
CA ARG A 434 17.56 -20.49 -7.35
C ARG A 434 17.73 -21.18 -5.98
N ARG A 435 16.78 -22.03 -5.53
CA ARG A 435 16.79 -22.62 -4.16
C ARG A 435 17.10 -21.54 -3.09
N GLY A 436 16.43 -20.40 -3.25
CA GLY A 436 16.63 -19.22 -2.43
C GLY A 436 15.73 -19.22 -1.21
N PHE A 437 16.18 -18.60 -0.12
CA PHE A 437 15.37 -18.39 1.08
C PHE A 437 15.07 -16.91 1.23
N ILE A 438 14.08 -16.60 2.06
CA ILE A 438 13.89 -15.25 2.56
C ILE A 438 14.82 -15.04 3.75
N ILE A 439 15.45 -13.88 3.85
CA ILE A 439 16.32 -13.52 4.98
C ILE A 439 15.47 -12.94 6.13
N CYS A 440 15.82 -13.21 7.41
CA CYS A 440 15.10 -12.52 8.50
C CYS A 440 15.36 -11.00 8.45
N PRO A 441 14.33 -10.15 8.68
CA PRO A 441 14.44 -8.70 8.55
C PRO A 441 15.61 -8.09 9.30
N GLN A 442 15.84 -8.49 10.56
CA GLN A 442 16.93 -7.94 11.38
C GLN A 442 18.33 -8.24 10.78
N ILE A 443 18.48 -9.41 10.15
CA ILE A 443 19.71 -9.78 9.45
C ILE A 443 19.85 -8.97 8.15
N ALA A 444 18.74 -8.77 7.42
CA ALA A 444 18.70 -7.93 6.22
C ALA A 444 19.23 -6.52 6.51
N LEU A 445 18.71 -5.87 7.55
CA LEU A 445 19.13 -4.53 7.96
C LEU A 445 20.61 -4.48 8.31
N THR A 446 21.09 -5.44 9.10
CA THR A 446 22.51 -5.48 9.51
C THR A 446 23.44 -5.59 8.30
N LYS A 447 23.11 -6.46 7.33
CA LYS A 447 23.90 -6.60 6.10
C LYS A 447 23.78 -5.38 5.20
N PHE A 448 22.57 -4.83 5.07
CA PHE A 448 22.32 -3.65 4.27
C PHE A 448 23.04 -2.41 4.80
N GLN A 449 23.12 -2.21 6.12
CA GLN A 449 23.88 -1.09 6.70
C GLN A 449 25.38 -1.15 6.34
N ARG A 450 25.97 -2.35 6.32
CA ARG A 450 27.37 -2.54 5.88
C ARG A 450 27.54 -2.22 4.40
N PHE A 451 26.62 -2.73 3.57
CA PHE A 451 26.59 -2.43 2.15
C PHE A 451 26.42 -0.93 1.88
N TYR A 452 25.48 -0.28 2.57
CA TYR A 452 25.17 1.14 2.47
C TYR A 452 26.39 2.00 2.83
N ALA A 453 27.16 1.64 3.87
CA ALA A 453 28.37 2.37 4.23
C ALA A 453 29.42 2.37 3.09
N GLU A 454 29.59 1.24 2.40
CA GLU A 454 30.47 1.16 1.23
C GLU A 454 29.90 1.92 0.02
N ALA A 455 28.61 1.74 -0.27
CA ALA A 455 27.90 2.41 -1.35
C ALA A 455 27.97 3.95 -1.21
N LYS A 456 27.71 4.46 -0.01
CA LYS A 456 27.82 5.89 0.31
C LYS A 456 29.24 6.43 0.08
N ARG A 457 30.26 5.67 0.48
CA ARG A 457 31.68 6.06 0.32
C ARG A 457 32.10 6.17 -1.15
N ILE A 458 31.51 5.39 -2.05
CA ILE A 458 31.79 5.47 -3.49
C ILE A 458 30.99 6.57 -4.21
N GLY A 459 30.06 7.24 -3.53
CA GLY A 459 29.37 8.42 -4.04
C GLY A 459 28.13 8.15 -4.90
N ILE A 460 27.47 7.00 -4.73
CA ILE A 460 26.15 6.74 -5.33
C ILE A 460 25.09 7.71 -4.81
N ALA A 461 24.10 8.01 -5.65
CA ALA A 461 23.04 8.97 -5.33
C ALA A 461 21.92 8.35 -4.47
N GLY A 462 21.57 7.10 -4.75
CA GLY A 462 20.54 6.35 -4.04
C GLY A 462 20.71 4.84 -4.21
N ILE A 463 19.92 4.08 -3.46
CA ILE A 463 19.87 2.62 -3.52
C ILE A 463 18.41 2.20 -3.63
N GLU A 464 18.10 1.51 -4.70
CA GLU A 464 16.79 0.92 -4.93
C GLU A 464 16.70 -0.43 -4.21
N LEU A 465 15.77 -0.50 -3.26
CA LEU A 465 15.49 -1.69 -2.46
C LEU A 465 14.36 -2.49 -3.10
N ARG A 466 14.75 -3.54 -3.83
CA ARG A 466 13.80 -4.43 -4.51
C ARG A 466 12.89 -5.14 -3.51
N ARG A 467 11.63 -5.32 -3.89
CA ARG A 467 10.55 -6.04 -3.18
C ARG A 467 10.07 -5.48 -1.85
N LEU A 468 10.84 -4.65 -1.14
CA LEU A 468 10.44 -4.23 0.20
C LEU A 468 9.13 -3.44 0.18
N GLY A 469 8.93 -2.55 -0.80
CA GLY A 469 7.68 -1.79 -0.97
C GLY A 469 6.47 -2.60 -1.44
N ARG A 470 6.61 -3.92 -1.64
CA ARG A 470 5.52 -4.81 -2.07
C ARG A 470 4.76 -5.43 -0.91
N GLY A 471 5.32 -5.42 0.29
CA GLY A 471 4.61 -5.87 1.47
C GLY A 471 5.47 -6.16 2.69
N LEU A 472 4.87 -6.79 3.69
CA LEU A 472 5.52 -7.16 4.94
C LEU A 472 5.58 -8.68 5.13
N ILE A 473 6.43 -9.10 6.06
CA ILE A 473 6.62 -10.51 6.41
C ILE A 473 6.81 -10.68 7.91
N GLU A 474 6.81 -11.93 8.38
CA GLU A 474 7.09 -12.31 9.76
C GLU A 474 8.17 -13.39 9.80
N CYS A 475 9.15 -13.25 10.69
CA CYS A 475 10.15 -14.28 10.98
C CYS A 475 9.89 -14.84 12.38
N PHE A 476 9.61 -16.14 12.45
CA PHE A 476 9.40 -16.88 13.71
C PHE A 476 10.68 -17.56 14.20
N ASP A 477 11.86 -17.05 13.84
CA ASP A 477 13.12 -17.55 14.38
C ASP A 477 13.24 -17.23 15.88
N ASP A 478 13.98 -18.05 16.63
CA ASP A 478 14.16 -17.82 18.07
C ASP A 478 15.28 -16.81 18.37
N GLU A 479 16.31 -16.73 17.52
CA GLU A 479 17.44 -15.79 17.67
C GLU A 479 17.11 -14.41 17.09
N HIS A 480 16.37 -14.37 15.99
CA HIS A 480 16.04 -13.13 15.27
C HIS A 480 14.56 -13.09 14.84
N PRO A 481 13.62 -13.11 15.81
CA PRO A 481 12.20 -12.96 15.52
C PRO A 481 11.90 -11.57 14.94
N ALA A 482 10.88 -11.51 14.09
CA ALA A 482 10.30 -10.25 13.63
C ALA A 482 8.80 -10.44 13.37
N SER A 483 7.97 -9.71 14.11
CA SER A 483 6.55 -9.54 13.76
C SER A 483 6.40 -8.62 12.53
N ARG A 484 5.18 -8.44 12.05
CA ARG A 484 4.91 -7.48 10.95
C ARG A 484 5.24 -6.04 11.37
N PHE A 485 5.01 -5.69 12.63
CA PHE A 485 5.42 -4.41 13.21
C PHE A 485 6.95 -4.24 13.17
N ASP A 486 7.68 -5.26 13.62
CA ASP A 486 9.16 -5.22 13.59
C ASP A 486 9.67 -5.13 12.14
N SER A 487 9.07 -5.87 11.21
CA SER A 487 9.40 -5.81 9.79
C SER A 487 9.15 -4.45 9.18
N ALA A 488 8.03 -3.79 9.48
CA ALA A 488 7.73 -2.44 9.01
C ALA A 488 8.79 -1.45 9.52
N ASP A 489 9.09 -1.46 10.82
CA ASP A 489 10.12 -0.62 11.43
C ASP A 489 11.51 -0.86 10.81
N ILE A 490 11.87 -2.13 10.61
CA ILE A 490 13.16 -2.53 10.05
C ILE A 490 13.27 -2.11 8.59
N TYR A 491 12.24 -2.37 7.78
CA TYR A 491 12.24 -1.99 6.38
C TYR A 491 12.21 -0.48 6.22
N SER A 492 11.42 0.27 7.00
CA SER A 492 11.45 1.74 7.00
C SER A 492 12.85 2.31 7.32
N LYS A 493 13.63 1.67 8.20
CA LYS A 493 15.05 2.03 8.42
C LYS A 493 15.95 1.71 7.23
N MET A 494 15.66 0.66 6.45
CA MET A 494 16.38 0.40 5.20
C MET A 494 15.99 1.44 4.14
N LEU A 495 14.69 1.77 4.03
CA LEU A 495 14.17 2.76 3.10
C LEU A 495 14.77 4.15 3.34
N SER A 496 14.95 4.56 4.60
CA SER A 496 15.57 5.85 4.95
C SER A 496 17.03 5.98 4.49
N LEU A 497 17.74 4.86 4.34
CA LEU A 497 19.09 4.84 3.81
C LEU A 497 19.10 4.70 2.28
N GLY A 498 18.17 3.92 1.72
CA GLY A 498 18.13 3.65 0.28
C GLY A 498 17.55 4.79 -0.55
N GLY A 499 16.45 5.40 -0.09
CA GLY A 499 15.74 6.49 -0.76
C GLY A 499 14.82 6.05 -1.91
N ILE A 500 15.04 4.86 -2.50
CA ILE A 500 14.25 4.33 -3.61
C ILE A 500 13.72 2.93 -3.25
N VAL A 501 12.45 2.66 -3.54
CA VAL A 501 11.83 1.36 -3.26
C VAL A 501 10.94 0.88 -4.40
N GLU A 502 10.96 -0.43 -4.64
CA GLU A 502 10.03 -1.09 -5.56
C GLU A 502 8.72 -1.48 -4.84
N GLY A 503 7.58 -1.01 -5.37
CA GLY A 503 6.24 -1.29 -4.87
C GLY A 503 5.48 -0.03 -4.43
N GLY A 504 4.41 -0.19 -3.66
CA GLY A 504 3.50 0.91 -3.30
C GLY A 504 3.06 0.96 -1.83
N CYS A 505 3.51 0.04 -0.97
CA CYS A 505 3.12 0.01 0.44
C CYS A 505 3.68 1.21 1.21
N SER A 506 2.82 1.95 1.93
CA SER A 506 3.17 3.23 2.55
C SER A 506 3.78 3.16 3.95
N TYR A 507 4.09 1.98 4.50
CA TYR A 507 4.59 1.83 5.87
C TYR A 507 5.91 2.58 6.16
N GLY A 508 6.65 3.00 5.13
CA GLY A 508 7.86 3.84 5.24
C GLY A 508 7.84 5.08 4.35
N VAL A 509 6.65 5.60 4.04
CA VAL A 509 6.47 6.76 3.14
C VAL A 509 7.10 8.05 3.68
N ASP A 510 7.20 8.17 5.00
CA ASP A 510 7.86 9.28 5.69
C ASP A 510 9.39 9.27 5.54
N MET A 511 9.95 8.09 5.25
CA MET A 511 11.39 7.84 5.12
C MET A 511 11.86 7.64 3.68
N THR A 512 10.95 7.58 2.72
CA THR A 512 11.27 7.24 1.32
C THR A 512 11.09 8.45 0.41
N ASP A 513 11.93 8.55 -0.63
CA ASP A 513 11.84 9.63 -1.61
C ASP A 513 11.13 9.22 -2.90
N THR A 514 11.39 7.99 -3.38
CA THR A 514 10.91 7.50 -4.69
C THR A 514 10.35 6.08 -4.60
N PHE A 515 9.14 5.89 -5.14
CA PHE A 515 8.51 4.58 -5.33
C PHE A 515 8.50 4.21 -6.81
N ILE A 516 9.19 3.14 -7.19
CA ILE A 516 9.17 2.63 -8.57
C ILE A 516 8.23 1.45 -8.69
N SER A 517 7.66 1.27 -9.89
CA SER A 517 6.71 0.19 -10.17
C SER A 517 5.51 0.18 -9.21
N VAL A 518 4.99 1.37 -8.90
CA VAL A 518 3.74 1.53 -8.16
C VAL A 518 2.59 0.95 -9.00
N PRO A 519 1.61 0.26 -8.41
CA PRO A 519 0.45 -0.22 -9.17
C PRO A 519 -0.28 0.95 -9.86
N SER A 520 -0.48 0.83 -11.18
CA SER A 520 -1.31 1.75 -11.97
C SER A 520 -2.78 1.35 -12.04
N SER A 521 -3.12 0.19 -11.49
CA SER A 521 -4.47 -0.37 -11.38
C SER A 521 -4.72 -0.98 -10.00
N SER A 522 -5.99 -1.25 -9.71
CA SER A 522 -6.36 -2.16 -8.62
C SER A 522 -6.04 -3.62 -8.97
N SER A 523 -6.14 -4.51 -7.99
CA SER A 523 -5.98 -5.96 -8.22
C SER A 523 -7.18 -6.60 -8.91
N GLY A 524 -8.34 -5.91 -8.94
CA GLY A 524 -9.61 -6.49 -9.37
C GLY A 524 -10.27 -7.40 -8.32
N PHE A 525 -9.63 -7.67 -7.18
CA PHE A 525 -10.13 -8.58 -6.13
C PHE A 525 -11.51 -8.19 -5.61
N PHE A 526 -11.75 -6.89 -5.40
CA PHE A 526 -13.04 -6.36 -4.92
C PHE A 526 -14.05 -6.13 -6.05
N GLY A 527 -13.64 -6.34 -7.31
CA GLY A 527 -14.49 -6.19 -8.49
C GLY A 527 -15.03 -4.78 -8.76
N GLY A 528 -14.37 -3.76 -8.19
CA GLY A 528 -14.64 -2.35 -8.35
C GLY A 528 -13.89 -1.69 -9.51
N GLU A 529 -14.09 -0.38 -9.65
CA GLU A 529 -13.43 0.47 -10.66
C GLU A 529 -12.12 1.03 -10.09
N SER A 530 -11.07 1.13 -10.89
CA SER A 530 -9.78 1.67 -10.42
C SER A 530 -9.82 3.21 -10.37
N VAL A 531 -9.30 3.79 -9.30
CA VAL A 531 -9.19 5.25 -9.11
C VAL A 531 -7.79 5.60 -8.57
N PRO A 532 -7.27 6.83 -8.78
CA PRO A 532 -5.93 7.22 -8.34
C PRO A 532 -5.85 7.59 -6.85
N LEU A 533 -6.39 6.76 -5.95
CA LEU A 533 -6.39 7.06 -4.51
C LEU A 533 -4.97 7.19 -3.96
N TRP A 534 -4.07 6.29 -4.36
CA TRP A 534 -2.67 6.31 -3.98
C TRP A 534 -1.99 7.61 -4.43
N GLN A 535 -2.24 8.01 -5.68
CA GLN A 535 -1.64 9.21 -6.26
C GLN A 535 -2.21 10.49 -5.65
N ILE A 536 -3.52 10.56 -5.39
CA ILE A 536 -4.13 11.68 -4.68
C ILE A 536 -3.52 11.86 -3.29
N ALA A 537 -3.27 10.76 -2.58
CA ALA A 537 -2.67 10.78 -1.26
C ALA A 537 -1.20 11.23 -1.26
N LEU A 538 -0.40 10.80 -2.23
CA LEU A 538 1.08 10.86 -2.14
C LEU A 538 1.78 11.73 -3.18
N HIS A 539 1.11 12.11 -4.28
CA HIS A 539 1.69 13.04 -5.26
C HIS A 539 2.01 14.37 -4.58
N GLY A 540 3.16 14.97 -4.89
CA GLY A 540 3.71 16.13 -4.18
C GLY A 540 4.50 15.81 -2.90
N ILE A 541 4.48 14.57 -2.41
CA ILE A 541 5.24 14.11 -1.21
C ILE A 541 6.42 13.21 -1.60
N VAL A 542 6.20 12.33 -2.57
CA VAL A 542 7.18 11.37 -3.08
C VAL A 542 7.15 11.35 -4.61
N ARG A 543 8.26 10.95 -5.22
CA ARG A 543 8.29 10.60 -6.64
C ARG A 543 7.74 9.21 -6.83
N TYR A 544 7.15 8.98 -7.99
CA TYR A 544 6.79 7.63 -8.39
C TYR A 544 6.72 7.44 -9.89
N SER A 545 6.88 6.18 -10.29
CA SER A 545 6.72 5.73 -11.66
C SER A 545 5.92 4.43 -11.71
N PHE A 546 5.34 4.15 -12.88
CA PHE A 546 4.70 2.87 -13.19
C PHE A 546 5.68 1.93 -13.90
N GLU A 547 5.13 0.97 -14.65
CA GLU A 547 5.89 0.09 -15.53
C GLU A 547 6.75 0.91 -16.52
N PRO A 548 8.02 0.53 -16.74
CA PRO A 548 8.88 1.18 -17.71
C PRO A 548 8.26 1.31 -19.09
N MET A 549 8.46 2.46 -19.76
CA MET A 549 7.84 2.77 -21.05
C MET A 549 8.06 1.68 -22.12
N ASN A 550 9.23 1.05 -22.10
CA ASN A 550 9.64 0.02 -23.05
C ASN A 550 9.09 -1.37 -22.74
N LEU A 551 8.42 -1.53 -21.59
CA LEU A 551 7.82 -2.78 -21.12
C LEU A 551 6.28 -2.70 -21.06
N ARG A 552 5.69 -1.57 -21.46
CA ARG A 552 4.24 -1.40 -21.58
C ARG A 552 3.65 -2.43 -22.53
N LYS A 553 2.51 -3.01 -22.17
CA LYS A 553 1.78 -3.98 -23.00
C LYS A 553 0.88 -3.27 -24.00
N ASP A 554 0.19 -2.23 -23.54
CA ASP A 554 -0.55 -1.29 -24.38
C ASP A 554 0.12 0.08 -24.26
N PHE A 555 0.91 0.42 -25.28
CA PHE A 555 1.81 1.57 -25.23
C PHE A 555 1.06 2.89 -25.01
N ASP A 556 0.00 3.14 -25.79
CA ASP A 556 -0.76 4.38 -25.73
C ASP A 556 -1.64 4.45 -24.48
N TYR A 557 -2.31 3.35 -24.12
CA TYR A 557 -3.14 3.31 -22.92
C TYR A 557 -2.34 3.54 -21.65
N GLU A 558 -1.22 2.82 -21.48
CA GLU A 558 -0.39 2.94 -20.30
C GLU A 558 0.34 4.29 -20.24
N PHE A 559 0.73 4.86 -21.39
CA PHE A 559 1.23 6.22 -21.48
C PHE A 559 0.20 7.26 -20.99
N LEU A 560 -1.05 7.18 -21.48
CA LEU A 560 -2.13 8.05 -20.99
C LEU A 560 -2.36 7.86 -19.50
N LYS A 561 -2.22 6.64 -18.97
CA LYS A 561 -2.36 6.39 -17.52
C LYS A 561 -1.25 7.05 -16.71
N THR A 562 -0.01 7.06 -17.23
CA THR A 562 1.09 7.85 -16.64
C THR A 562 0.72 9.34 -16.55
N LEU A 563 0.10 9.92 -17.60
CA LEU A 563 -0.34 11.32 -17.62
C LEU A 563 -1.52 11.57 -16.66
N GLU A 564 -2.57 10.75 -16.73
CA GLU A 564 -3.76 10.86 -15.88
C GLU A 564 -3.37 10.86 -14.41
N TYR A 565 -2.51 9.93 -14.01
CA TYR A 565 -2.19 9.73 -12.60
C TYR A 565 -0.99 10.56 -12.14
N GLY A 566 -0.31 11.31 -13.02
CA GLY A 566 0.80 12.18 -12.66
C GLY A 566 2.11 11.46 -12.34
N ALA A 567 2.30 10.24 -12.85
CA ALA A 567 3.54 9.47 -12.67
C ALA A 567 4.68 10.03 -13.52
N LEU A 568 5.92 9.85 -13.07
CA LEU A 568 7.10 10.18 -13.88
C LEU A 568 7.35 9.13 -14.97
N PRO A 569 7.85 9.54 -16.15
CA PRO A 569 8.28 8.60 -17.17
C PRO A 569 9.55 7.90 -16.69
N ASN A 570 9.66 6.63 -17.03
CA ASN A 570 10.80 5.78 -16.71
C ASN A 570 11.05 4.76 -17.82
N ALA A 571 12.23 4.15 -17.81
CA ALA A 571 12.63 3.11 -18.76
C ALA A 571 13.51 2.04 -18.09
N MET A 572 13.59 0.86 -18.69
CA MET A 572 14.51 -0.22 -18.30
C MET A 572 15.33 -0.63 -19.53
N LEU A 573 16.57 -0.17 -19.61
CA LEU A 573 17.37 -0.19 -20.84
C LEU A 573 18.63 -1.06 -20.71
N THR A 574 19.13 -1.50 -21.85
CA THR A 574 20.37 -2.27 -22.03
C THR A 574 21.18 -1.68 -23.17
N TYR A 575 22.50 -1.89 -23.20
CA TYR A 575 23.28 -1.54 -24.39
C TYR A 575 23.13 -2.61 -25.49
N GLU A 576 23.29 -3.88 -25.13
CA GLU A 576 23.09 -5.01 -26.04
C GLU A 576 21.60 -5.37 -26.17
N SER A 577 21.27 -6.16 -27.20
CA SER A 577 19.90 -6.66 -27.39
C SER A 577 19.49 -7.63 -26.28
N PRO A 578 18.25 -7.54 -25.73
CA PRO A 578 17.75 -8.48 -24.74
C PRO A 578 17.60 -9.92 -25.28
N ILE A 579 17.72 -10.11 -26.60
CA ILE A 579 17.78 -11.44 -27.25
C ILE A 579 18.81 -12.36 -26.57
N LEU A 580 19.91 -11.79 -26.04
CA LEU A 580 20.98 -12.55 -25.40
C LEU A 580 20.56 -13.24 -24.10
N ILE A 581 19.46 -12.80 -23.47
CA ILE A 581 18.99 -13.33 -22.19
C ILE A 581 17.63 -14.04 -22.27
N MET A 582 17.09 -14.28 -23.47
CA MET A 582 15.80 -14.98 -23.63
C MET A 582 15.80 -16.39 -23.05
N ASP A 583 16.95 -17.07 -23.04
CA ASP A 583 17.13 -18.40 -22.47
C ASP A 583 17.23 -18.39 -20.93
N THR A 584 17.23 -17.22 -20.29
CA THR A 584 17.36 -17.10 -18.83
C THR A 584 16.00 -17.16 -18.14
N PHE A 585 16.00 -17.16 -16.81
CA PHE A 585 14.76 -17.08 -16.04
C PHE A 585 14.10 -15.69 -16.10
N TYR A 586 14.82 -14.65 -16.56
CA TYR A 586 14.31 -13.29 -16.62
C TYR A 586 13.73 -13.01 -18.01
N ARG A 587 12.42 -13.24 -18.16
CA ARG A 587 11.70 -13.14 -19.44
C ARG A 587 10.95 -11.83 -19.65
N ASP A 588 10.89 -10.99 -18.61
CA ASP A 588 10.10 -9.75 -18.64
C ASP A 588 10.78 -8.66 -19.49
N LEU A 589 12.08 -8.78 -19.77
CA LEU A 589 12.83 -7.82 -20.58
C LEU A 589 12.82 -8.23 -22.07
N PHE A 590 11.75 -7.91 -22.79
CA PHE A 590 11.60 -8.25 -24.20
C PHE A 590 12.06 -7.16 -25.18
N SER A 591 12.08 -5.89 -24.75
CA SER A 591 12.56 -4.75 -25.56
C SER A 591 13.26 -3.74 -24.67
N SER A 592 14.58 -3.57 -24.83
CA SER A 592 15.37 -2.73 -23.91
C SER A 592 16.60 -2.07 -24.53
N ARG A 593 16.96 -2.37 -25.77
CA ARG A 593 18.19 -1.83 -26.36
C ARG A 593 18.09 -0.31 -26.47
N PHE A 594 19.01 0.40 -25.82
CA PHE A 594 18.99 1.85 -25.62
C PHE A 594 18.84 2.64 -26.92
N SER A 595 19.55 2.23 -27.98
CA SER A 595 19.48 2.89 -29.29
C SER A 595 18.09 2.87 -29.91
N ASP A 596 17.28 1.86 -29.60
CA ASP A 596 15.96 1.67 -30.22
C ASP A 596 14.92 2.56 -29.56
N TRP A 597 15.11 2.87 -28.27
CA TRP A 597 14.17 3.65 -27.45
C TRP A 597 14.54 5.12 -27.32
N LEU A 598 15.64 5.57 -27.93
CA LEU A 598 16.19 6.91 -27.71
C LEU A 598 15.22 8.02 -28.13
N ASN A 599 14.50 7.82 -29.24
CA ASN A 599 13.54 8.79 -29.76
C ASN A 599 12.30 8.87 -28.87
N ASP A 600 11.74 7.73 -28.46
CA ASP A 600 10.58 7.68 -27.56
C ASP A 600 10.92 8.23 -26.17
N LEU A 601 12.11 7.89 -25.64
CA LEU A 601 12.63 8.43 -24.39
C LEU A 601 12.71 9.96 -24.46
N LYS A 602 13.26 10.51 -25.54
CA LYS A 602 13.35 11.96 -25.72
C LYS A 602 11.97 12.59 -25.83
N ARG A 603 11.04 11.98 -26.58
CA ARG A 603 9.68 12.50 -26.74
C ARG A 603 8.94 12.59 -25.41
N GLU A 604 8.96 11.52 -24.61
CA GLU A 604 8.33 11.53 -23.28
C GLU A 604 9.08 12.48 -22.33
N TYR A 605 10.40 12.49 -22.34
CA TYR A 605 11.18 13.43 -21.53
C TYR A 605 10.87 14.88 -21.84
N ASP A 606 10.82 15.27 -23.13
CA ASP A 606 10.53 16.64 -23.52
C ASP A 606 9.11 17.06 -23.10
N LEU A 607 8.12 16.19 -23.23
CA LEU A 607 6.75 16.44 -22.74
C LEU A 607 6.75 16.66 -21.22
N PHE A 608 7.35 15.74 -20.47
CA PHE A 608 7.35 15.82 -19.02
C PHE A 608 8.14 17.03 -18.54
N ASN A 609 9.36 17.20 -18.98
CA ASN A 609 10.24 18.26 -18.50
C ASN A 609 9.72 19.68 -18.87
N ARG A 610 9.02 19.84 -20.02
CA ARG A 610 8.51 21.15 -20.45
C ARG A 610 7.12 21.47 -19.89
N ASP A 611 6.23 20.50 -19.86
CA ASP A 611 4.79 20.77 -19.67
C ASP A 611 4.22 20.22 -18.36
N LEU A 612 4.87 19.24 -17.72
CA LEU A 612 4.30 18.53 -16.56
C LEU A 612 5.24 18.41 -15.35
N GLY A 613 6.53 18.66 -15.50
CA GLY A 613 7.54 18.40 -14.47
C GLY A 613 7.31 19.23 -13.22
N TYR A 614 6.91 20.50 -13.37
CA TYR A 614 6.59 21.36 -12.23
C TYR A 614 5.39 20.85 -11.42
N LEU A 615 4.47 20.09 -12.03
CA LEU A 615 3.31 19.51 -11.33
C LEU A 615 3.71 18.45 -10.32
N GLN A 616 4.92 17.86 -10.41
CA GLN A 616 5.41 16.91 -9.41
C GLN A 616 5.53 17.53 -8.01
N TYR A 617 5.63 18.86 -7.92
CA TYR A 617 5.61 19.59 -6.66
C TYR A 617 4.22 20.04 -6.21
N GLU A 618 3.22 19.89 -7.08
CA GLU A 618 1.83 20.22 -6.78
C GLU A 618 1.13 18.99 -6.20
N PHE A 619 -0.01 19.23 -5.56
CA PHE A 619 -0.87 18.16 -5.10
C PHE A 619 -1.97 17.90 -6.14
N ILE A 620 -2.33 16.63 -6.35
CA ILE A 620 -3.57 16.31 -7.07
C ILE A 620 -4.74 16.80 -6.20
N SER A 621 -5.48 17.78 -6.69
CA SER A 621 -6.57 18.46 -6.01
C SER A 621 -7.94 17.89 -6.38
N ASP A 622 -8.10 17.31 -7.57
CA ASP A 622 -9.33 16.64 -7.98
C ASP A 622 -9.07 15.57 -9.05
N HIS A 623 -9.97 14.58 -9.14
CA HIS A 623 -10.00 13.59 -10.20
C HIS A 623 -11.45 13.21 -10.51
N ARG A 624 -11.82 13.15 -11.79
CA ARG A 624 -13.20 12.83 -12.20
C ARG A 624 -13.27 12.30 -13.63
N GLU A 625 -14.29 11.49 -13.87
CA GLU A 625 -14.72 11.13 -15.21
C GLU A 625 -15.58 12.27 -15.80
N LEU A 626 -15.17 12.83 -16.94
CA LEU A 626 -15.91 13.87 -17.66
C LEU A 626 -16.94 13.29 -18.63
N SER A 627 -16.60 12.15 -19.22
CA SER A 627 -17.43 11.35 -20.11
C SER A 627 -16.91 9.91 -20.08
N ARG A 628 -17.68 8.96 -20.61
CA ARG A 628 -17.28 7.55 -20.60
C ARG A 628 -15.87 7.39 -21.19
N TYR A 629 -14.92 6.90 -20.39
CA TYR A 629 -13.50 6.74 -20.75
C TYR A 629 -12.72 8.05 -20.99
N VAL A 630 -13.20 9.18 -20.45
CA VAL A 630 -12.50 10.48 -20.48
C VAL A 630 -12.34 10.99 -19.07
N TYR A 631 -11.11 11.15 -18.62
CA TYR A 631 -10.78 11.50 -17.24
C TYR A 631 -10.03 12.83 -17.17
N GLN A 632 -10.25 13.55 -16.07
CA GLN A 632 -9.57 14.80 -15.76
C GLN A 632 -8.92 14.70 -14.38
N THR A 633 -7.64 15.04 -14.34
CA THR A 633 -6.87 15.27 -13.10
C THR A 633 -6.60 16.76 -12.97
N THR A 634 -6.86 17.31 -11.78
CA THR A 634 -6.65 18.73 -11.47
C THR A 634 -5.60 18.84 -10.38
N TYR A 635 -4.67 19.79 -10.53
CA TYR A 635 -3.60 20.06 -9.57
C TYR A 635 -3.92 21.30 -8.72
N THR A 636 -3.12 21.56 -7.68
CA THR A 636 -3.35 22.68 -6.75
C THR A 636 -3.17 24.05 -7.36
N ASP A 637 -2.34 24.16 -8.39
CA ASP A 637 -2.15 25.38 -9.18
C ASP A 637 -3.27 25.62 -10.21
N GLY A 638 -4.29 24.75 -10.26
CA GLY A 638 -5.39 24.84 -11.22
C GLY A 638 -5.11 24.19 -12.57
N THR A 639 -3.90 23.66 -12.81
CA THR A 639 -3.59 22.93 -14.04
C THR A 639 -4.45 21.66 -14.13
N MET A 640 -4.98 21.39 -15.32
CA MET A 640 -5.80 20.22 -15.63
C MET A 640 -5.15 19.36 -16.71
N VAL A 641 -5.05 18.06 -16.47
CA VAL A 641 -4.66 17.05 -17.46
C VAL A 641 -5.90 16.23 -17.80
N ILE A 642 -6.30 16.24 -19.06
CA ILE A 642 -7.46 15.50 -19.58
C ILE A 642 -6.96 14.42 -20.52
N VAL A 643 -7.37 13.17 -20.29
CA VAL A 643 -7.03 12.02 -21.13
C VAL A 643 -8.29 11.39 -21.71
N ASN A 644 -8.20 10.93 -22.96
CA ASN A 644 -9.30 10.31 -23.69
C ASN A 644 -8.95 8.88 -24.11
N TYR A 645 -9.44 7.89 -23.36
CA TYR A 645 -9.31 6.48 -23.67
C TYR A 645 -10.40 5.96 -24.61
N SER A 646 -11.38 6.79 -24.94
CA SER A 646 -12.49 6.39 -25.80
C SER A 646 -12.06 6.27 -27.27
N ASN A 647 -12.93 5.65 -28.07
CA ASN A 647 -12.76 5.57 -29.52
C ASN A 647 -13.39 6.77 -30.26
N ARG A 648 -13.74 7.85 -29.56
CA ARG A 648 -14.36 9.06 -30.13
C ARG A 648 -13.60 10.30 -29.71
N GLU A 649 -13.65 11.34 -30.53
CA GLU A 649 -13.12 12.63 -30.14
C GLU A 649 -13.97 13.24 -29.01
N PHE A 650 -13.31 13.86 -28.04
CA PHE A 650 -13.95 14.60 -26.95
C PHE A 650 -13.41 16.03 -26.91
N ASN A 651 -14.22 17.03 -27.26
CA ASN A 651 -13.86 18.45 -27.20
C ASN A 651 -12.48 18.78 -27.84
N GLY A 652 -12.21 18.23 -29.04
CA GLY A 652 -10.92 18.41 -29.73
C GLY A 652 -9.82 17.44 -29.32
N ILE A 653 -10.04 16.59 -28.31
CA ILE A 653 -9.10 15.56 -27.88
C ILE A 653 -9.40 14.28 -28.65
N LYS A 654 -8.49 13.92 -29.58
CA LYS A 654 -8.60 12.70 -30.39
C LYS A 654 -8.70 11.42 -29.52
N PRO A 655 -9.22 10.32 -30.08
CA PRO A 655 -9.09 8.99 -29.45
C PRO A 655 -7.64 8.70 -29.07
N LEU A 656 -7.44 8.13 -27.89
CA LEU A 656 -6.11 7.89 -27.29
C LEU A 656 -5.25 9.17 -27.21
N GLY A 657 -5.89 10.32 -27.04
CA GLY A 657 -5.25 11.63 -26.93
C GLY A 657 -5.33 12.21 -25.52
N TYR A 658 -4.61 13.32 -25.32
CA TYR A 658 -4.64 14.10 -24.09
C TYR A 658 -4.62 15.62 -24.38
N LYS A 659 -4.97 16.40 -23.36
CA LYS A 659 -4.86 17.86 -23.37
C LYS A 659 -4.44 18.36 -21.99
N ILE A 660 -3.49 19.29 -21.97
CA ILE A 660 -3.04 20.00 -20.77
C ILE A 660 -3.61 21.42 -20.84
N ILE A 661 -4.30 21.84 -19.78
CA ILE A 661 -4.83 23.19 -19.62
C ILE A 661 -4.12 23.77 -18.40
N LYS A 662 -3.20 24.71 -18.61
CA LYS A 662 -2.44 25.33 -17.52
C LYS A 662 -3.38 26.16 -16.65
N GLY A 663 -3.16 26.12 -15.34
CA GLY A 663 -3.83 27.02 -14.41
C GLY A 663 -3.45 28.48 -14.67
N GLU A 664 -4.41 29.38 -14.52
CA GLU A 664 -4.15 30.81 -14.41
C GLU A 664 -3.83 31.06 -12.94
N ASN A 665 -2.56 31.27 -12.62
CA ASN A 665 -2.16 31.74 -11.28
C ASN A 665 -2.66 33.16 -11.02
#